data_AF-A0A433QKS5-F1
#
_entry.id   AF-A0A433QKS5-F1
#
_cell.length_a   1.000
_cell.length_b   1.000
_cell.length_c   1.000
_cell.angle_alpha   90.00
_cell.angle_beta   90.00
_cell.angle_gamma   90.00
#
_symmetry.space_group_name_H-M   'P 1'
#
loop_
_entity.id
_entity.type
_entity.pdbx_description
1 polymer ?
#
loop_
_entity_poly.entity_id
_entity_poly.type
_entity_poly.pdbx_seq_one_letter_code
_entity_poly.pdbx_strand_id
1 'polypeptide(L)'
;MVYLMGSPETSHRPLMRGSRRTYLYLVLAIVALLIMYNLPSTSYRRIPNYNSVGALDFPTSPEELELDLQDTAPLAQPSIKTSPSPHNNKNEHTPVEAPEEDLDDEDEAGPINNSGHYNVLVVIASPKETISRRRLIREHYFGLRDNLLPCMRYDTNVIYKFWVYGGREKMNNDSLRKYAAERIEWDDIVEREDEVFEQWNVIKWAEEELKKEGITYNYLVLQDIHTFLHLSSIVFDLSEGVIGLGTDSPFQLDTEFPTDIVWGSFTGTSIDKKTLIVGQGAAAQAIEELPRYSEDQEPEHVFTQMYHYYTSQDEETREGPDFVREDGEDGTNRFNPWENSVESVHHEDVAVTDVYQDEEFRDLARWTYLRPTLVCHARRSASDVAPLHPIVDEDEPATDFNATDHRPAPALDNTVDSQPLSIAILTSSYVYPDLCMLDASYPAAQNKRDYALRHGYAFVARSLEFAQQGARGDRTPVWGKVDSIEKVLPKYDWVFWMDMDAVVMNPEINIESLLEEFERMVGGKEAFAEKHLIVAKPKRDKMINAGVLLIRNSEWSKRFIRAVNEASDYYTIKPSFEQLAMWDLMKSDEWRDGVLSLLNDDHTFNTFPNKYQPGYFVVHYAPDSCPREAVLRGLDFASRIAGGEKIMTLE
;
A
#
# COMPACT_ATOMS: atom_id res chain seq x y z
N MET A 1 0.64 20.67 69.38
CA MET A 1 0.85 20.45 70.83
C MET A 1 0.80 18.94 71.05
N VAL A 2 1.79 18.41 71.76
CA VAL A 2 2.21 17.00 71.86
C VAL A 2 1.27 16.19 72.77
N TYR A 3 0.98 14.91 72.46
CA TYR A 3 1.31 13.74 73.31
C TYR A 3 1.06 12.38 72.62
N LEU A 4 1.98 11.47 72.92
CA LEU A 4 2.22 10.11 72.43
C LEU A 4 1.27 9.05 72.99
N MET A 5 1.13 7.89 72.30
CA MET A 5 1.29 6.53 72.86
C MET A 5 1.19 5.41 71.79
N GLY A 6 2.26 4.59 71.65
CA GLY A 6 2.18 3.13 71.85
C GLY A 6 2.20 2.09 70.69
N SER A 7 3.41 1.65 70.30
CA SER A 7 3.88 0.25 69.97
C SER A 7 3.28 -0.58 68.80
N PRO A 8 3.92 -1.70 68.31
CA PRO A 8 5.26 -2.26 68.61
C PRO A 8 6.13 -2.65 67.38
N GLU A 9 7.35 -3.06 67.70
CA GLU A 9 8.48 -3.51 66.86
C GLU A 9 8.23 -4.78 66.02
N THR A 10 8.77 -4.79 64.79
CA THR A 10 9.26 -6.02 64.13
C THR A 10 10.60 -5.77 63.47
N SER A 11 11.58 -6.59 63.86
CA SER A 11 12.97 -6.55 63.39
C SER A 11 13.16 -7.43 62.16
N HIS A 12 13.72 -6.87 61.08
CA HIS A 12 14.35 -7.67 60.03
C HIS A 12 15.73 -7.08 59.69
N ARG A 13 16.76 -7.91 59.91
CA ARG A 13 18.17 -7.66 59.63
C ARG A 13 18.42 -7.61 58.11
N PRO A 14 19.32 -6.76 57.61
CA PRO A 14 19.74 -6.79 56.22
C PRO A 14 20.77 -7.91 55.99
N LEU A 15 20.44 -8.86 55.11
CA LEU A 15 21.37 -9.88 54.64
C LEU A 15 22.23 -9.35 53.48
N MET A 16 23.51 -9.71 53.55
CA MET A 16 24.46 -9.86 52.43
C MET A 16 25.06 -8.60 51.80
N ARG A 17 26.05 -8.08 52.53
CA ARG A 17 27.23 -7.39 51.97
C ARG A 17 28.07 -8.40 51.17
N GLY A 18 27.65 -8.70 49.94
CA GLY A 18 28.41 -9.48 48.97
C GLY A 18 29.48 -8.62 48.30
N SER A 19 30.74 -8.98 48.53
CA SER A 19 31.96 -8.35 47.99
C SER A 19 31.89 -8.06 46.49
N ARG A 20 32.28 -6.84 46.07
CA ARG A 20 32.48 -6.44 44.65
C ARG A 20 33.29 -7.45 43.82
N ARG A 21 34.09 -8.30 44.47
CA ARG A 21 34.85 -9.37 43.81
C ARG A 21 33.95 -10.46 43.23
N THR A 22 32.85 -10.82 43.88
CA THR A 22 31.95 -11.89 43.39
C THR A 22 31.23 -11.47 42.12
N TYR A 23 30.83 -10.20 42.02
CA TYR A 23 30.24 -9.64 40.81
C TYR A 23 31.27 -9.57 39.66
N LEU A 24 32.52 -9.20 39.97
CA LEU A 24 33.61 -9.17 38.99
C LEU A 24 33.91 -10.57 38.41
N TYR A 25 33.90 -11.61 39.24
CA TYR A 25 34.09 -12.99 38.77
C TYR A 25 32.92 -13.49 37.92
N LEU A 26 31.68 -13.09 38.24
CA LEU A 26 30.51 -13.43 37.43
C LEU A 26 30.58 -12.79 36.04
N VAL A 27 30.97 -11.50 35.97
CA VAL A 27 31.14 -10.78 34.71
C VAL A 27 32.27 -11.37 33.88
N LEU A 28 33.42 -11.71 34.49
CA LEU A 28 34.53 -12.35 33.78
C LEU A 28 34.16 -13.75 33.25
N ALA A 29 33.35 -14.52 33.99
CA ALA A 29 32.86 -15.82 33.53
C ALA A 29 31.93 -15.70 32.31
N ILE A 30 31.05 -14.69 32.30
CA ILE A 30 30.15 -14.42 31.17
C ILE A 30 30.95 -13.98 29.93
N VAL A 31 31.95 -13.11 30.09
CA VAL A 31 32.81 -12.68 28.99
C VAL A 31 33.64 -13.84 28.43
N ALA A 32 34.15 -14.73 29.28
CA ALA A 32 34.88 -15.92 28.84
C ALA A 32 33.99 -16.89 28.04
N LEU A 33 32.73 -17.08 28.47
CA LEU A 33 31.75 -17.89 27.74
C LEU A 33 31.41 -17.29 26.37
N LEU A 34 31.26 -15.96 26.29
CA LEU A 34 31.00 -15.25 25.03
C LEU A 34 32.19 -15.33 24.05
N ILE A 35 33.43 -15.33 24.55
CA ILE A 35 34.64 -15.51 23.73
C ILE A 35 34.76 -16.97 23.25
N MET A 36 34.41 -17.95 24.08
CA MET A 36 34.45 -19.36 23.67
C MET A 36 33.39 -19.71 22.61
N TYR A 37 32.24 -19.02 22.61
CA TYR A 37 31.16 -19.28 21.66
C TYR A 37 31.21 -18.44 20.37
N ASN A 38 32.07 -17.43 20.25
CA ASN A 38 32.15 -16.54 19.09
C ASN A 38 33.46 -16.59 18.29
N LEU A 39 34.22 -17.69 18.33
CA LEU A 39 35.36 -17.87 17.43
C LEU A 39 34.98 -18.75 16.22
N PRO A 40 35.00 -18.23 14.98
CA PRO A 40 34.76 -19.01 13.78
C PRO A 40 35.97 -19.90 13.46
N SER A 41 35.72 -21.18 13.18
CA SER A 41 36.74 -22.13 12.71
C SER A 41 37.01 -21.96 11.22
N THR A 42 37.94 -21.09 10.85
CA THR A 42 38.57 -21.15 9.53
C THR A 42 39.82 -22.04 9.59
N SER A 43 39.71 -23.27 9.12
CA SER A 43 40.86 -24.12 8.82
C SER A 43 41.07 -24.21 7.31
N TYR A 44 41.96 -23.35 6.82
CA TYR A 44 42.60 -23.43 5.52
C TYR A 44 43.29 -24.79 5.34
N ARG A 45 42.95 -25.54 4.29
CA ARG A 45 43.77 -26.64 3.76
C ARG A 45 44.07 -26.39 2.29
N ARG A 46 45.35 -26.11 2.01
CA ARG A 46 45.97 -26.17 0.68
C ARG A 46 46.15 -27.62 0.22
N ILE A 47 46.39 -27.78 -1.09
CA ILE A 47 47.19 -28.79 -1.85
C ILE A 47 46.36 -29.33 -3.04
N PRO A 48 46.91 -29.60 -4.26
CA PRO A 48 47.70 -28.77 -5.18
C PRO A 48 47.15 -28.86 -6.66
N ASN A 49 47.80 -28.19 -7.61
CA ASN A 49 47.57 -28.37 -9.05
C ASN A 49 48.11 -29.72 -9.57
N TYR A 50 47.38 -30.37 -10.49
CA TYR A 50 47.95 -31.23 -11.54
C TYR A 50 47.06 -31.26 -12.80
N ASN A 51 47.70 -31.14 -13.96
CA ASN A 51 47.12 -31.25 -15.29
C ASN A 51 46.96 -32.72 -15.74
N SER A 52 46.08 -32.91 -16.73
CA SER A 52 46.14 -33.87 -17.86
C SER A 52 45.32 -35.19 -17.82
N VAL A 53 44.32 -35.24 -18.72
CA VAL A 53 43.94 -36.29 -19.71
C VAL A 53 43.50 -37.71 -19.29
N GLY A 54 42.31 -38.13 -19.79
CA GLY A 54 41.87 -39.52 -20.06
C GLY A 54 40.42 -39.80 -19.60
N ALA A 55 39.36 -39.66 -20.41
CA ALA A 55 38.82 -40.58 -21.43
C ALA A 55 37.87 -41.70 -20.90
N LEU A 56 36.64 -41.73 -21.48
CA LEU A 56 35.69 -42.87 -21.63
C LEU A 56 34.96 -43.32 -20.34
N ASP A 57 33.69 -43.76 -20.28
CA ASP A 57 32.52 -43.90 -21.16
C ASP A 57 31.35 -44.23 -20.18
N PHE A 58 30.11 -43.78 -20.43
CA PHE A 58 28.92 -44.24 -19.69
C PHE A 58 27.89 -44.84 -20.65
N PRO A 59 27.40 -46.08 -20.42
CA PRO A 59 26.33 -46.64 -21.22
C PRO A 59 24.94 -46.40 -20.63
N THR A 60 24.02 -46.32 -21.58
CA THR A 60 22.55 -46.34 -21.61
C THR A 60 21.81 -47.32 -20.67
N SER A 61 20.77 -46.82 -19.97
CA SER A 61 19.34 -47.26 -19.87
C SER A 61 18.93 -48.77 -19.76
N PRO A 62 17.65 -49.13 -19.46
CA PRO A 62 17.19 -49.66 -18.15
C PRO A 62 16.39 -50.98 -18.24
N GLU A 63 16.01 -51.58 -17.10
CA GLU A 63 14.93 -52.60 -16.84
C GLU A 63 15.24 -53.27 -15.46
N GLU A 64 14.35 -53.84 -14.62
CA GLU A 64 12.89 -53.89 -14.37
C GLU A 64 12.70 -54.88 -13.16
N LEU A 65 11.50 -54.94 -12.55
CA LEU A 65 10.95 -55.94 -11.59
C LEU A 65 11.46 -56.02 -10.13
N GLU A 66 10.73 -56.44 -9.08
CA GLU A 66 9.31 -56.53 -8.64
C GLU A 66 9.30 -57.33 -7.30
N LEU A 67 8.25 -57.19 -6.46
CA LEU A 67 7.77 -58.10 -5.38
C LEU A 67 8.63 -58.27 -4.09
N ASP A 68 8.15 -58.52 -2.87
CA ASP A 68 6.82 -58.82 -2.27
C ASP A 68 6.95 -58.66 -0.72
N LEU A 69 5.85 -58.37 0.00
CA LEU A 69 5.82 -58.24 1.48
C LEU A 69 4.73 -59.14 2.08
N GLN A 70 5.11 -60.08 2.96
CA GLN A 70 4.18 -60.83 3.81
C GLN A 70 4.69 -61.07 5.25
N ASP A 71 3.75 -60.85 6.19
CA ASP A 71 3.50 -61.46 7.51
C ASP A 71 4.46 -61.33 8.70
N THR A 72 3.98 -60.73 9.81
CA THR A 72 3.51 -61.45 11.02
C THR A 72 3.11 -60.49 12.18
N ALA A 73 2.05 -60.84 12.92
CA ALA A 73 1.61 -60.27 14.23
C ALA A 73 1.68 -61.39 15.32
N PRO A 74 1.19 -61.27 16.61
CA PRO A 74 0.62 -60.17 17.42
C PRO A 74 1.00 -60.16 18.96
N LEU A 75 0.29 -59.32 19.77
CA LEU A 75 0.00 -59.33 21.26
C LEU A 75 0.91 -58.47 22.17
N ALA A 76 0.48 -57.70 23.20
CA ALA A 76 -0.78 -57.49 23.95
C ALA A 76 -0.78 -56.14 24.74
N GLN A 77 -1.96 -55.64 25.16
CA GLN A 77 -2.19 -54.45 26.02
C GLN A 77 -2.18 -54.75 27.54
N PRO A 78 -2.16 -53.71 28.41
CA PRO A 78 -3.25 -53.60 29.39
C PRO A 78 -3.78 -52.17 29.78
N SER A 79 -5.11 -52.12 29.87
CA SER A 79 -6.03 -51.48 30.87
C SER A 79 -6.10 -49.95 31.14
N ILE A 80 -7.35 -49.50 30.98
CA ILE A 80 -8.03 -48.20 31.14
C ILE A 80 -8.21 -47.72 32.60
N LYS A 81 -8.23 -46.39 32.82
CA LYS A 81 -9.21 -45.68 33.68
C LYS A 81 -9.59 -44.28 33.11
N THR A 82 -10.90 -44.11 32.92
CA THR A 82 -11.81 -43.00 32.53
C THR A 82 -11.71 -41.73 33.41
N SER A 83 -12.15 -40.48 33.11
CA SER A 83 -12.98 -39.73 32.11
C SER A 83 -12.81 -38.19 32.40
N PRO A 84 -13.49 -37.18 31.77
CA PRO A 84 -14.34 -37.12 30.55
C PRO A 84 -13.91 -36.07 29.48
N SER A 85 -14.42 -36.24 28.26
CA SER A 85 -14.29 -35.35 27.09
C SER A 85 -15.17 -34.09 27.17
N PRO A 86 -14.79 -32.98 26.50
CA PRO A 86 -15.74 -31.97 26.02
C PRO A 86 -16.37 -32.39 24.68
N HIS A 87 -17.53 -31.80 24.42
CA HIS A 87 -18.53 -32.20 23.43
C HIS A 87 -18.03 -32.19 21.98
N ASN A 88 -18.42 -33.23 21.26
CA ASN A 88 -18.32 -33.39 19.81
C ASN A 88 -19.52 -32.64 19.18
N ASN A 89 -19.29 -31.51 18.52
CA ASN A 89 -20.19 -31.05 17.46
C ASN A 89 -19.56 -31.46 16.14
N LYS A 90 -20.20 -32.42 15.48
CA LYS A 90 -19.87 -32.86 14.12
C LYS A 90 -20.61 -31.96 13.15
N ASN A 91 -19.95 -30.93 12.64
CA ASN A 91 -20.20 -30.44 11.29
C ASN A 91 -18.91 -30.73 10.51
N GLU A 92 -18.99 -31.71 9.60
CA GLU A 92 -17.93 -31.94 8.62
C GLU A 92 -17.97 -30.79 7.61
N HIS A 93 -17.03 -29.86 7.74
CA HIS A 93 -16.82 -28.78 6.79
C HIS A 93 -16.15 -29.35 5.54
N THR A 94 -16.80 -29.21 4.40
CA THR A 94 -16.21 -29.56 3.11
C THR A 94 -15.57 -28.29 2.55
N PRO A 95 -14.30 -28.32 2.09
CA PRO A 95 -13.73 -27.20 1.36
C PRO A 95 -14.62 -26.83 0.18
N VAL A 96 -15.00 -25.56 0.08
CA VAL A 96 -15.79 -25.05 -1.04
C VAL A 96 -14.88 -24.97 -2.26
N GLU A 97 -15.24 -25.69 -3.33
CA GLU A 97 -14.60 -25.54 -4.64
C GLU A 97 -14.84 -24.11 -5.15
N ALA A 98 -13.79 -23.47 -5.67
CA ALA A 98 -13.90 -22.14 -6.26
C ALA A 98 -15.00 -22.15 -7.35
N PRO A 99 -15.89 -21.15 -7.41
CA PRO A 99 -16.87 -21.09 -8.49
C PRO A 99 -16.13 -21.02 -9.84
N GLU A 100 -16.34 -22.01 -10.70
CA GLU A 100 -16.02 -21.92 -12.13
C GLU A 100 -17.04 -20.94 -12.77
N GLU A 101 -16.84 -19.64 -12.56
CA GLU A 101 -17.46 -18.61 -13.38
C GLU A 101 -16.44 -18.22 -14.47
N ASP A 102 -16.85 -18.42 -15.72
CA ASP A 102 -16.13 -18.03 -16.92
C ASP A 102 -15.61 -16.58 -16.76
N LEU A 103 -14.28 -16.39 -16.88
CA LEU A 103 -13.62 -15.09 -16.87
C LEU A 103 -13.88 -14.31 -18.19
N ASP A 104 -15.12 -14.33 -18.65
CA ASP A 104 -15.62 -13.62 -19.82
C ASP A 104 -16.37 -12.32 -19.43
N ASP A 105 -16.11 -11.76 -18.24
CA ASP A 105 -16.51 -10.40 -17.88
C ASP A 105 -15.60 -9.37 -18.58
N GLU A 106 -15.63 -9.37 -19.91
CA GLU A 106 -15.28 -8.19 -20.70
C GLU A 106 -16.36 -7.12 -20.48
N ASP A 107 -15.91 -5.95 -19.99
CA ASP A 107 -16.45 -4.64 -20.36
C ASP A 107 -17.87 -4.20 -19.90
N GLU A 108 -18.20 -4.36 -18.62
CA GLU A 108 -19.06 -3.36 -17.95
C GLU A 108 -18.32 -2.70 -16.78
N ALA A 109 -17.32 -1.88 -17.11
CA ALA A 109 -16.84 -0.88 -16.16
C ALA A 109 -18.04 0.00 -15.77
N GLY A 110 -18.50 -0.15 -14.51
CA GLY A 110 -19.58 0.65 -13.95
C GLY A 110 -19.38 2.17 -14.15
N PRO A 111 -20.43 2.98 -13.96
CA PRO A 111 -20.35 4.41 -14.24
C PRO A 111 -19.28 5.10 -13.39
N ILE A 112 -18.41 5.90 -14.03
CA ILE A 112 -17.38 6.71 -13.37
C ILE A 112 -18.05 7.72 -12.44
N ASN A 113 -17.80 7.59 -11.14
CA ASN A 113 -18.27 8.54 -10.13
C ASN A 113 -17.41 9.81 -10.12
N ASN A 114 -18.04 10.94 -10.41
CA ASN A 114 -17.41 12.27 -10.32
C ASN A 114 -18.20 13.21 -9.41
N SER A 115 -19.17 12.69 -8.65
CA SER A 115 -20.11 13.49 -7.87
C SER A 115 -19.56 13.96 -6.51
N GLY A 116 -18.52 13.28 -6.01
CA GLY A 116 -18.05 13.42 -4.62
C GLY A 116 -18.96 12.73 -3.60
N HIS A 117 -20.04 12.08 -4.04
CA HIS A 117 -20.92 11.27 -3.20
C HIS A 117 -20.65 9.77 -3.44
N TYR A 118 -20.51 9.00 -2.37
CA TYR A 118 -20.22 7.56 -2.43
C TYR A 118 -21.30 6.77 -1.71
N ASN A 119 -21.56 5.53 -2.14
CA ASN A 119 -22.50 4.69 -1.38
C ASN A 119 -21.86 4.26 -0.06
N VAL A 120 -20.59 3.85 -0.08
CA VAL A 120 -19.89 3.34 1.09
C VAL A 120 -18.57 4.08 1.30
N LEU A 121 -18.40 4.60 2.52
CA LEU A 121 -17.13 5.08 3.06
C LEU A 121 -16.57 4.02 4.01
N VAL A 122 -15.39 3.49 3.72
CA VAL A 122 -14.67 2.55 4.59
C VAL A 122 -13.59 3.29 5.37
N VAL A 123 -13.66 3.26 6.69
CA VAL A 123 -12.64 3.85 7.57
C VAL A 123 -11.94 2.75 8.35
N ILE A 124 -10.63 2.66 8.17
CA ILE A 124 -9.79 1.68 8.85
C ILE A 124 -8.91 2.41 9.85
N ALA A 125 -9.23 2.30 11.13
CA ALA A 125 -8.44 2.88 12.18
C ALA A 125 -7.16 2.07 12.39
N SER A 126 -6.01 2.76 12.34
CA SER A 126 -4.72 2.09 12.32
C SER A 126 -3.69 2.86 13.16
N PRO A 127 -2.96 2.19 14.06
CA PRO A 127 -1.73 2.76 14.62
C PRO A 127 -0.71 3.08 13.51
N LYS A 128 0.16 4.06 13.72
CA LYS A 128 1.13 4.49 12.70
C LYS A 128 2.12 3.38 12.30
N GLU A 129 2.48 2.51 13.25
CA GLU A 129 3.43 1.41 13.10
C GLU A 129 2.95 0.21 12.27
N THR A 130 1.64 0.05 12.05
CA THR A 130 1.06 -1.15 11.40
C THR A 130 1.05 -1.08 9.87
N ILE A 131 2.17 -0.66 9.27
CA ILE A 131 2.34 -0.50 7.82
C ILE A 131 2.07 -1.82 7.07
N SER A 132 2.52 -2.96 7.59
CA SER A 132 2.35 -4.27 6.93
C SER A 132 0.88 -4.66 6.82
N ARG A 133 0.10 -4.45 7.88
CA ARG A 133 -1.33 -4.75 7.89
C ARG A 133 -2.12 -3.83 6.95
N ARG A 134 -1.81 -2.53 6.90
CA ARG A 134 -2.44 -1.63 5.93
C ARG A 134 -2.17 -2.05 4.49
N ARG A 135 -0.97 -2.54 4.19
CA ARG A 135 -0.65 -3.13 2.87
C ARG A 135 -1.52 -4.35 2.56
N LEU A 136 -1.73 -5.25 3.51
CA LEU A 136 -2.60 -6.42 3.32
C LEU A 136 -4.06 -6.04 3.06
N ILE A 137 -4.57 -5.04 3.79
CA ILE A 137 -5.92 -4.54 3.57
C ILE A 137 -6.04 -3.93 2.17
N ARG A 138 -5.08 -3.10 1.73
CA ARG A 138 -5.07 -2.57 0.35
C ARG A 138 -5.14 -3.67 -0.70
N GLU A 139 -4.29 -4.68 -0.55
CA GLU A 139 -4.20 -5.81 -1.47
C GLU A 139 -5.48 -6.64 -1.52
N HIS A 140 -5.99 -7.07 -0.36
CA HIS A 140 -7.09 -8.03 -0.30
C HIS A 140 -8.47 -7.38 -0.37
N TYR A 141 -8.67 -6.20 0.23
CA TYR A 141 -9.98 -5.54 0.21
C TYR A 141 -10.19 -4.75 -1.07
N PHE A 142 -9.13 -4.18 -1.65
CA PHE A 142 -9.27 -3.23 -2.75
C PHE A 142 -8.51 -3.63 -4.02
N GLY A 143 -7.77 -4.75 -4.00
CA GLY A 143 -6.98 -5.21 -5.15
C GLY A 143 -5.72 -4.37 -5.40
N LEU A 144 -5.37 -3.49 -4.46
CA LEU A 144 -4.29 -2.52 -4.58
C LEU A 144 -2.96 -3.11 -4.09
N ARG A 145 -2.31 -3.90 -4.96
CA ARG A 145 -1.06 -4.63 -4.64
C ARG A 145 0.20 -3.76 -4.69
N ASP A 146 0.22 -2.84 -5.65
CA ASP A 146 1.29 -1.87 -5.85
C ASP A 146 0.71 -0.56 -6.41
N ASN A 147 1.56 0.44 -6.61
CA ASN A 147 1.19 1.73 -7.16
C ASN A 147 1.77 1.96 -8.57
N LEU A 148 2.06 0.89 -9.33
CA LEU A 148 2.50 1.01 -10.73
C LEU A 148 1.37 1.53 -11.63
N LEU A 149 0.12 1.16 -11.31
CA LEU A 149 -1.12 1.72 -11.86
C LEU A 149 -1.93 2.32 -10.70
N PRO A 150 -1.60 3.54 -10.25
CA PRO A 150 -2.14 4.09 -9.02
C PRO A 150 -3.61 4.46 -9.16
N CYS A 151 -4.33 4.31 -8.06
CA CYS A 151 -5.69 4.79 -7.90
C CYS A 151 -5.72 6.31 -7.75
N MET A 152 -5.68 7.04 -8.88
CA MET A 152 -5.52 8.50 -8.86
C MET A 152 -6.74 9.22 -8.27
N ARG A 153 -7.94 8.70 -8.54
CA ARG A 153 -9.19 9.19 -7.99
C ARG A 153 -10.08 8.00 -7.68
N TYR A 154 -10.83 8.08 -6.60
CA TYR A 154 -11.90 7.13 -6.36
C TYR A 154 -13.05 7.47 -7.29
N ASP A 155 -13.27 6.64 -8.29
CA ASP A 155 -14.28 6.84 -9.33
C ASP A 155 -15.30 5.69 -9.39
N THR A 156 -15.43 4.93 -8.29
CA THR A 156 -16.52 3.98 -8.05
C THR A 156 -17.46 4.49 -6.94
N ASN A 157 -18.38 3.64 -6.48
CA ASN A 157 -19.29 3.94 -5.37
C ASN A 157 -18.69 3.69 -3.97
N VAL A 158 -17.43 3.27 -3.90
CA VAL A 158 -16.75 2.97 -2.63
C VAL A 158 -15.49 3.83 -2.52
N ILE A 159 -15.36 4.51 -1.38
CA ILE A 159 -14.15 5.22 -0.98
C ILE A 159 -13.63 4.64 0.32
N TYR A 160 -12.32 4.63 0.51
CA TYR A 160 -11.71 4.21 1.77
C TYR A 160 -10.66 5.21 2.25
N LYS A 161 -10.47 5.25 3.57
CA LYS A 161 -9.37 5.98 4.22
C LYS A 161 -8.82 5.21 5.41
N PHE A 162 -7.50 5.21 5.55
CA PHE A 162 -6.84 4.80 6.78
C PHE A 162 -6.83 5.97 7.75
N TRP A 163 -7.54 5.83 8.87
CA TRP A 163 -7.53 6.79 9.96
C TRP A 163 -6.36 6.47 10.89
N VAL A 164 -5.22 7.11 10.64
CA VAL A 164 -3.94 6.75 11.26
C VAL A 164 -3.68 7.59 12.50
N TYR A 165 -3.71 6.93 13.66
CA TYR A 165 -3.54 7.57 14.96
C TYR A 165 -2.19 7.23 15.62
N GLY A 166 -1.80 8.06 16.58
CA GLY A 166 -0.57 7.90 17.36
C GLY A 166 0.57 8.83 16.93
N GLY A 167 1.28 9.31 17.94
CA GLY A 167 2.36 10.27 17.77
C GLY A 167 3.65 9.68 17.21
N ARG A 168 4.47 10.56 16.60
CA ARG A 168 5.74 10.20 15.95
C ARG A 168 6.80 9.72 16.94
N GLU A 169 6.68 10.09 18.20
CA GLU A 169 7.60 9.75 19.29
C GLU A 169 7.71 8.24 19.55
N LYS A 170 6.72 7.46 19.11
CA LYS A 170 6.72 5.99 19.22
C LYS A 170 7.50 5.30 18.08
N MET A 171 7.92 6.04 17.06
CA MET A 171 8.56 5.48 15.87
C MET A 171 10.07 5.74 15.86
N ASN A 172 10.83 4.73 15.45
CA ASN A 172 12.25 4.93 15.12
C ASN A 172 12.41 5.56 13.72
N ASN A 173 13.62 6.04 13.41
CA ASN A 173 13.90 6.71 12.13
C ASN A 173 13.57 5.84 10.90
N ASP A 174 13.79 4.53 10.97
CA ASP A 174 13.47 3.62 9.85
C ASP A 174 11.97 3.52 9.62
N SER A 175 11.20 3.41 10.70
CA SER A 175 9.73 3.34 10.67
C SER A 175 9.14 4.66 10.17
N LEU A 176 9.68 5.80 10.60
CA LEU A 176 9.28 7.13 10.12
C LEU A 176 9.48 7.27 8.60
N ARG A 177 10.61 6.78 8.08
CA ARG A 177 10.92 6.83 6.65
C ARG A 177 9.99 5.94 5.83
N LYS A 178 9.73 4.72 6.31
CA LYS A 178 8.79 3.78 5.68
C LYS A 178 7.36 4.33 5.67
N TYR A 179 6.95 4.94 6.77
CA TYR A 179 5.64 5.56 6.87
C TYR A 179 5.51 6.80 5.97
N ALA A 180 6.54 7.65 5.91
CA ALA A 180 6.56 8.77 4.96
C ALA A 180 6.47 8.27 3.51
N ALA A 181 7.17 7.19 3.18
CA ALA A 181 7.07 6.57 1.86
C ALA A 181 5.65 6.05 1.58
N GLU A 182 5.04 5.30 2.51
CA GLU A 182 3.65 4.81 2.38
C GLU A 182 2.66 5.95 2.11
N ARG A 183 2.76 7.04 2.87
CA ARG A 183 1.91 8.23 2.67
C ARG A 183 2.06 8.83 1.28
N ILE A 184 3.29 8.93 0.80
CA ILE A 184 3.58 9.45 -0.54
C ILE A 184 3.06 8.49 -1.62
N GLU A 185 3.12 7.18 -1.40
CA GLU A 185 2.78 6.18 -2.41
C GLU A 185 1.27 6.01 -2.61
N TRP A 186 0.46 6.15 -1.56
CA TRP A 186 -0.95 5.77 -1.58
C TRP A 186 -1.95 6.91 -1.38
N ASP A 187 -1.58 7.98 -0.68
CA ASP A 187 -2.44 9.14 -0.40
C ASP A 187 -3.85 8.85 0.16
N ASP A 188 -3.96 7.76 0.90
CA ASP A 188 -5.20 7.25 1.49
C ASP A 188 -5.20 7.36 3.03
N ILE A 189 -4.23 8.08 3.60
CA ILE A 189 -4.04 8.23 5.05
C ILE A 189 -4.57 9.59 5.52
N VAL A 190 -5.42 9.54 6.55
CA VAL A 190 -5.84 10.69 7.35
C VAL A 190 -5.07 10.62 8.67
N GLU A 191 -4.13 11.55 8.89
CA GLU A 191 -3.32 11.55 10.10
C GLU A 191 -4.02 12.18 11.29
N ARG A 192 -3.89 11.55 12.46
CA ARG A 192 -4.39 12.04 13.75
C ARG A 192 -3.34 11.88 14.83
N GLU A 193 -2.41 12.83 14.91
CA GLU A 193 -1.23 12.70 15.79
C GLU A 193 -1.60 12.66 17.28
N ASP A 194 -2.57 13.47 17.70
CA ASP A 194 -2.94 13.68 19.10
C ASP A 194 -4.27 13.00 19.50
N GLU A 195 -4.83 12.16 18.63
CA GLU A 195 -6.10 11.48 18.90
C GLU A 195 -5.91 9.99 19.20
N VAL A 196 -6.90 9.44 19.90
CA VAL A 196 -7.06 8.00 20.09
C VAL A 196 -8.17 7.49 19.18
N PHE A 197 -8.08 6.22 18.80
CA PHE A 197 -9.16 5.55 18.09
C PHE A 197 -10.41 5.51 18.97
N GLU A 198 -11.43 6.28 18.62
CA GLU A 198 -12.78 6.23 19.19
C GLU A 198 -13.80 6.47 18.07
N GLN A 199 -14.95 5.80 18.12
CA GLN A 199 -16.01 5.93 17.11
C GLN A 199 -16.42 7.40 16.92
N TRP A 200 -16.59 8.13 18.03
CA TRP A 200 -16.96 9.55 18.02
C TRP A 200 -16.04 10.42 17.15
N ASN A 201 -14.73 10.24 17.29
CA ASN A 201 -13.75 11.04 16.56
C ASN A 201 -13.83 10.77 15.04
N VAL A 202 -14.10 9.52 14.63
CA VAL A 202 -14.30 9.15 13.23
C VAL A 202 -15.55 9.78 12.66
N ILE A 203 -16.69 9.65 13.34
CA ILE A 203 -17.98 10.17 12.86
C ILE A 203 -17.89 11.69 12.73
N LYS A 204 -17.32 12.36 13.74
CA LYS A 204 -17.11 13.80 13.70
C LYS A 204 -16.25 14.21 12.51
N TRP A 205 -15.15 13.49 12.25
CA TRP A 205 -14.33 13.74 11.06
C TRP A 205 -15.13 13.54 9.76
N ALA A 206 -15.88 12.44 9.63
CA ALA A 206 -16.64 12.11 8.44
C ALA A 206 -17.77 13.13 8.17
N GLU A 207 -18.50 13.57 9.20
CA GLU A 207 -19.62 14.49 9.05
C GLU A 207 -19.20 15.97 8.97
N GLU A 208 -18.10 16.36 9.62
CA GLU A 208 -17.69 17.77 9.70
C GLU A 208 -16.52 18.15 8.79
N GLU A 209 -15.50 17.30 8.65
CA GLU A 209 -14.28 17.62 7.89
C GLU A 209 -14.37 17.09 6.46
N LEU A 210 -14.67 15.79 6.29
CA LEU A 210 -14.75 15.16 4.97
C LEU A 210 -15.85 15.80 4.10
N LYS A 211 -16.98 16.17 4.71
CA LYS A 211 -18.05 16.94 4.07
C LYS A 211 -17.60 18.32 3.56
N LYS A 212 -16.69 19.00 4.26
CA LYS A 212 -16.10 20.29 3.81
C LYS A 212 -15.17 20.12 2.63
N GLU A 213 -14.57 18.94 2.48
CA GLU A 213 -13.77 18.55 1.31
C GLU A 213 -14.66 18.20 0.10
N GLY A 214 -15.99 18.25 0.26
CA GLY A 214 -16.95 17.93 -0.81
C GLY A 214 -17.21 16.44 -0.98
N ILE A 215 -16.80 15.61 -0.01
CA ILE A 215 -17.01 14.17 0.00
C ILE A 215 -18.18 13.83 0.92
N THR A 216 -19.15 13.07 0.44
CA THR A 216 -20.32 12.60 1.20
C THR A 216 -20.55 11.11 0.98
N TYR A 217 -21.33 10.48 1.85
CA TYR A 217 -21.56 9.03 1.80
C TYR A 217 -22.97 8.66 2.28
N ASN A 218 -23.45 7.45 1.94
CA ASN A 218 -24.69 6.88 2.51
C ASN A 218 -24.39 6.02 3.74
N TYR A 219 -23.35 5.19 3.69
CA TYR A 219 -22.97 4.27 4.77
C TYR A 219 -21.50 4.39 5.11
N LEU A 220 -21.18 4.44 6.40
CA LEU A 220 -19.83 4.37 6.96
C LEU A 220 -19.60 2.96 7.50
N VAL A 221 -18.60 2.27 6.96
CA VAL A 221 -18.05 1.02 7.50
C VAL A 221 -16.80 1.38 8.28
N LEU A 222 -16.86 1.23 9.60
CA LEU A 222 -15.75 1.48 10.51
C LEU A 222 -15.16 0.17 11.00
N GLN A 223 -13.84 0.02 10.90
CA GLN A 223 -13.11 -1.08 11.54
C GLN A 223 -11.80 -0.62 12.19
N ASP A 224 -11.32 -1.39 13.17
CA ASP A 224 -9.93 -1.32 13.61
C ASP A 224 -8.99 -2.11 12.66
N ILE A 225 -7.69 -2.03 12.91
CA ILE A 225 -6.68 -2.64 12.04
C ILE A 225 -6.59 -4.17 12.17
N HIS A 226 -7.21 -4.75 13.20
CA HIS A 226 -7.14 -6.19 13.52
C HIS A 226 -8.47 -6.91 13.29
N THR A 227 -9.41 -6.25 12.62
CA THR A 227 -10.65 -6.85 12.15
C THR A 227 -10.52 -7.23 10.69
N PHE A 228 -10.94 -8.45 10.37
CA PHE A 228 -11.10 -8.95 9.01
C PHE A 228 -12.58 -8.82 8.62
N LEU A 229 -12.89 -8.27 7.45
CA LEU A 229 -14.23 -8.01 6.96
C LEU A 229 -14.43 -8.63 5.59
N HIS A 230 -15.59 -9.25 5.39
CA HIS A 230 -16.12 -9.53 4.06
C HIS A 230 -16.73 -8.25 3.47
N LEU A 231 -15.86 -7.31 3.11
CA LEU A 231 -16.28 -5.98 2.64
C LEU A 231 -17.21 -6.06 1.41
N SER A 232 -16.94 -6.98 0.48
CA SER A 232 -17.79 -7.17 -0.70
C SER A 232 -19.22 -7.60 -0.32
N SER A 233 -19.38 -8.45 0.70
CA SER A 233 -20.69 -8.84 1.24
C SER A 233 -21.40 -7.66 1.91
N ILE A 234 -20.69 -6.84 2.69
CA ILE A 234 -21.26 -5.62 3.30
C ILE A 234 -21.75 -4.65 2.23
N VAL A 235 -20.93 -4.40 1.20
CA VAL A 235 -21.28 -3.50 0.10
C VAL A 235 -22.49 -4.04 -0.66
N PHE A 236 -22.57 -5.36 -0.89
CA PHE A 236 -23.70 -6.02 -1.53
C PHE A 236 -25.00 -5.86 -0.71
N ASP A 237 -24.99 -6.25 0.57
CA ASP A 237 -26.14 -6.15 1.49
C ASP A 237 -26.73 -4.71 1.52
N LEU A 238 -25.85 -3.70 1.60
CA LEU A 238 -26.26 -2.29 1.60
C LEU A 238 -26.79 -1.81 0.25
N SER A 239 -26.29 -2.36 -0.86
CA SER A 239 -26.76 -2.00 -2.21
C SER A 239 -28.12 -2.61 -2.55
N GLU A 240 -28.38 -3.83 -2.09
CA GLU A 240 -29.66 -4.53 -2.25
C GLU A 240 -30.72 -4.04 -1.27
N GLY A 241 -30.30 -3.33 -0.21
CA GLY A 241 -31.19 -2.85 0.85
C GLY A 241 -31.70 -3.98 1.76
N VAL A 242 -30.98 -5.10 1.81
CA VAL A 242 -31.30 -6.26 2.66
C VAL A 242 -30.01 -6.76 3.30
N ILE A 243 -29.93 -6.68 4.62
CA ILE A 243 -28.79 -7.15 5.39
C ILE A 243 -28.98 -8.64 5.72
N GLY A 244 -28.00 -9.47 5.40
CA GLY A 244 -28.06 -10.91 5.62
C GLY A 244 -29.01 -11.62 4.66
N LEU A 245 -29.05 -11.20 3.39
CA LEU A 245 -29.87 -11.85 2.38
C LEU A 245 -29.51 -13.35 2.29
N GLY A 246 -30.52 -14.22 2.45
CA GLY A 246 -30.32 -15.67 2.43
C GLY A 246 -29.96 -16.30 3.77
N THR A 247 -29.81 -15.50 4.84
CA THR A 247 -29.74 -16.00 6.22
C THR A 247 -31.14 -16.32 6.77
N ASP A 248 -31.19 -16.94 7.96
CA ASP A 248 -32.45 -17.26 8.65
C ASP A 248 -33.20 -16.01 9.15
N SER A 249 -32.58 -14.83 9.18
CA SER A 249 -33.17 -13.59 9.70
C SER A 249 -32.67 -12.35 8.95
N PRO A 250 -33.05 -12.18 7.67
CA PRO A 250 -32.67 -11.00 6.90
C PRO A 250 -33.36 -9.74 7.46
N PHE A 251 -32.64 -8.62 7.43
CA PHE A 251 -33.17 -7.32 7.82
C PHE A 251 -33.39 -6.44 6.60
N GLN A 252 -34.63 -6.02 6.36
CA GLN A 252 -35.00 -5.12 5.26
C GLN A 252 -34.76 -3.67 5.68
N LEU A 253 -33.96 -2.92 4.92
CA LEU A 253 -33.79 -1.49 5.16
C LEU A 253 -35.09 -0.73 4.89
N ASP A 254 -35.37 0.29 5.72
CA ASP A 254 -36.48 1.21 5.52
C ASP A 254 -36.32 1.94 4.17
N THR A 255 -37.38 1.98 3.37
CA THR A 255 -37.34 2.59 2.04
C THR A 255 -37.44 4.12 2.04
N GLU A 256 -38.00 4.71 3.10
CA GLU A 256 -38.13 6.15 3.31
C GLU A 256 -36.87 6.73 3.98
N PHE A 257 -36.29 5.99 4.94
CA PHE A 257 -35.10 6.38 5.70
C PHE A 257 -33.98 5.31 5.69
N PRO A 258 -33.44 4.94 4.51
CA PRO A 258 -32.50 3.81 4.37
C PRO A 258 -31.14 4.00 5.05
N THR A 259 -30.83 5.23 5.48
CA THR A 259 -29.59 5.60 6.18
C THR A 259 -29.77 5.78 7.68
N ASP A 260 -30.97 5.55 8.21
CA ASP A 260 -31.25 5.67 9.65
C ASP A 260 -31.02 4.32 10.32
N ILE A 261 -29.83 3.77 10.11
CA ILE A 261 -29.44 2.45 10.60
C ILE A 261 -28.11 2.47 11.34
N VAL A 262 -27.99 1.60 12.33
CA VAL A 262 -26.74 1.24 12.99
C VAL A 262 -26.66 -0.27 13.07
N TRP A 263 -25.62 -0.85 12.49
CA TRP A 263 -25.40 -2.30 12.40
C TRP A 263 -24.13 -2.69 13.15
N GLY A 264 -24.29 -3.51 14.19
CA GLY A 264 -23.21 -3.95 15.07
C GLY A 264 -23.70 -4.86 16.21
N SER A 265 -22.86 -5.03 17.23
CA SER A 265 -23.09 -5.94 18.35
C SER A 265 -23.74 -5.30 19.59
N PHE A 266 -23.40 -4.05 19.91
CA PHE A 266 -23.94 -3.27 21.05
C PHE A 266 -23.90 -3.98 22.41
N THR A 267 -22.86 -4.79 22.65
CA THR A 267 -22.69 -5.60 23.86
C THR A 267 -22.09 -4.84 25.04
N GLY A 268 -21.54 -3.64 24.80
CA GLY A 268 -20.72 -2.90 25.76
C GLY A 268 -19.29 -3.45 25.88
N THR A 269 -18.92 -4.44 25.07
CA THR A 269 -17.57 -5.02 25.08
C THR A 269 -16.68 -4.40 24.01
N SER A 270 -15.40 -4.80 23.97
CA SER A 270 -14.44 -4.27 23.01
C SER A 270 -14.79 -4.52 21.54
N ILE A 271 -15.67 -5.49 21.23
CA ILE A 271 -16.06 -5.81 19.86
C ILE A 271 -16.82 -4.66 19.20
N ASP A 272 -17.67 -3.95 19.97
CA ASP A 272 -18.43 -2.80 19.51
C ASP A 272 -17.48 -1.69 18.99
N LYS A 273 -16.29 -1.55 19.57
CA LYS A 273 -15.27 -0.60 19.12
C LYS A 273 -14.61 -1.01 17.80
N LYS A 274 -14.48 -2.31 17.56
CA LYS A 274 -13.64 -2.88 16.51
C LYS A 274 -14.30 -2.86 15.15
N THR A 275 -15.62 -2.96 15.10
CA THR A 275 -16.36 -2.92 13.84
C THR A 275 -17.76 -2.36 14.04
N LEU A 276 -18.20 -1.54 13.09
CA LEU A 276 -19.52 -0.92 13.08
C LEU A 276 -19.87 -0.47 11.66
N ILE A 277 -21.11 -0.67 11.24
CA ILE A 277 -21.65 -0.06 10.04
C ILE A 277 -22.74 0.93 10.46
N VAL A 278 -22.69 2.16 9.95
CA VAL A 278 -23.67 3.20 10.29
C VAL A 278 -24.10 3.97 9.05
N GLY A 279 -25.40 4.19 8.90
CA GLY A 279 -25.92 5.05 7.86
C GLY A 279 -25.73 6.53 8.19
N GLN A 280 -25.62 7.38 7.18
CA GLN A 280 -25.32 8.80 7.34
C GLN A 280 -26.37 9.55 8.19
N GLY A 281 -27.65 9.19 8.08
CA GLY A 281 -28.72 9.75 8.89
C GLY A 281 -28.54 9.42 10.38
N ALA A 282 -28.27 8.16 10.71
CA ALA A 282 -27.96 7.75 12.08
C ALA A 282 -26.67 8.38 12.62
N ALA A 283 -25.64 8.53 11.79
CA ALA A 283 -24.40 9.21 12.16
C ALA A 283 -24.62 10.70 12.50
N ALA A 284 -25.41 11.41 11.68
CA ALA A 284 -25.77 12.79 11.94
C ALA A 284 -26.61 12.94 13.22
N GLN A 285 -27.59 12.05 13.43
CA GLN A 285 -28.40 12.03 14.64
C GLN A 285 -27.58 11.74 15.90
N ALA A 286 -26.59 10.85 15.82
CA ALA A 286 -25.67 10.59 16.93
C ALA A 286 -24.93 11.87 17.36
N ILE A 287 -24.49 12.72 16.42
CA ILE A 287 -23.87 14.01 16.74
C ILE A 287 -24.86 14.98 17.38
N GLU A 288 -26.05 15.13 16.79
CA GLU A 288 -27.05 16.10 17.25
C GLU A 288 -27.56 15.78 18.66
N GLU A 289 -27.77 14.49 18.94
CA GLU A 289 -28.41 14.04 20.17
C GLU A 289 -27.46 13.55 21.25
N LEU A 290 -26.14 13.67 21.05
CA LEU A 290 -25.13 13.22 22.01
C LEU A 290 -25.48 13.56 23.48
N PRO A 291 -25.89 14.81 23.84
CA PRO A 291 -26.23 15.14 25.22
C PRO A 291 -27.36 14.31 25.83
N ARG A 292 -28.25 13.70 25.02
CA ARG A 292 -29.41 12.94 25.51
C ARG A 292 -29.02 11.57 26.07
N TYR A 293 -27.99 10.94 25.49
CA TYR A 293 -27.61 9.58 25.83
C TYR A 293 -26.22 9.48 26.49
N SER A 294 -25.42 10.56 26.48
CA SER A 294 -24.08 10.58 27.07
C SER A 294 -24.00 11.09 28.53
N GLU A 295 -25.12 11.52 29.14
CA GLU A 295 -25.09 12.25 30.42
C GLU A 295 -24.90 11.35 31.67
N ASP A 296 -25.17 10.04 31.61
CA ASP A 296 -25.29 9.19 32.82
C ASP A 296 -24.67 7.76 32.72
N GLN A 297 -23.93 7.44 31.67
CA GLN A 297 -23.41 6.07 31.42
C GLN A 297 -21.88 5.97 31.63
N GLU A 298 -21.41 4.76 31.99
CA GLU A 298 -19.98 4.37 32.02
C GLU A 298 -19.31 4.62 30.65
N PRO A 299 -17.96 4.57 30.51
CA PRO A 299 -17.28 4.83 29.25
C PRO A 299 -17.51 3.71 28.22
N GLU A 300 -18.73 3.60 27.72
CA GLU A 300 -19.14 2.73 26.62
C GLU A 300 -18.96 3.45 25.27
N HIS A 301 -19.05 2.71 24.17
CA HIS A 301 -18.94 3.26 22.83
C HIS A 301 -20.20 4.07 22.44
N VAL A 302 -20.04 5.14 21.65
CA VAL A 302 -21.11 6.14 21.42
C VAL A 302 -22.39 5.51 20.87
N PHE A 303 -22.26 4.54 19.95
CA PHE A 303 -23.43 3.86 19.39
C PHE A 303 -24.03 2.80 20.30
N THR A 304 -23.24 2.24 21.22
CA THR A 304 -23.76 1.36 22.30
C THR A 304 -24.58 2.17 23.29
N GLN A 305 -24.11 3.37 23.68
CA GLN A 305 -24.88 4.29 24.51
C GLN A 305 -26.18 4.72 23.82
N MET A 306 -26.09 5.06 22.53
CA MET A 306 -27.26 5.41 21.71
C MET A 306 -28.26 4.25 21.62
N TYR A 307 -27.77 3.01 21.41
CA TYR A 307 -28.58 1.80 21.42
C TYR A 307 -29.33 1.62 22.75
N HIS A 308 -28.64 1.70 23.89
CA HIS A 308 -29.26 1.56 25.21
C HIS A 308 -30.29 2.65 25.50
N TYR A 309 -30.02 3.90 25.07
CA TYR A 309 -30.98 4.99 25.20
C TYR A 309 -32.26 4.71 24.42
N TYR A 310 -32.17 4.37 23.13
CA TYR A 310 -33.33 4.15 22.27
C TYR A 310 -34.11 2.87 22.59
N THR A 311 -33.43 1.81 23.02
CA THR A 311 -34.09 0.55 23.42
C THR A 311 -34.73 0.63 24.81
N SER A 312 -34.39 1.62 25.62
CA SER A 312 -35.07 1.88 26.90
C SER A 312 -36.43 2.58 26.76
N GLN A 313 -36.75 3.09 25.57
CA GLN A 313 -38.01 3.77 25.27
C GLN A 313 -39.10 2.78 24.82
N ASP A 314 -40.37 3.17 24.92
CA ASP A 314 -41.48 2.37 24.43
C ASP A 314 -41.42 2.24 22.90
N GLU A 315 -41.45 1.00 22.39
CA GLU A 315 -41.36 0.68 20.94
C GLU A 315 -42.35 1.46 20.08
N GLU A 316 -43.58 1.69 20.58
CA GLU A 316 -44.62 2.43 19.85
C GLU A 316 -44.32 3.93 19.69
N THR A 317 -43.38 4.47 20.48
CA THR A 317 -43.02 5.91 20.50
C THR A 317 -41.57 6.18 20.11
N ARG A 318 -40.81 5.12 19.75
CA ARG A 318 -39.39 5.22 19.46
C ARG A 318 -39.18 5.94 18.13
N GLU A 319 -38.81 7.22 18.18
CA GLU A 319 -38.35 8.00 17.03
C GLU A 319 -36.81 7.99 17.00
N GLY A 320 -36.19 7.03 16.30
CA GLY A 320 -34.74 6.88 16.23
C GLY A 320 -34.30 5.84 15.19
N PRO A 321 -32.98 5.62 15.03
CA PRO A 321 -32.48 4.73 14.00
C PRO A 321 -32.78 3.26 14.34
N ASP A 322 -32.80 2.44 13.30
CA ASP A 322 -32.90 0.99 13.44
C ASP A 322 -31.54 0.38 13.80
N PHE A 323 -31.56 -0.49 14.81
CA PHE A 323 -30.38 -1.17 15.30
C PHE A 323 -30.41 -2.64 14.85
N VAL A 324 -29.52 -2.98 13.92
CA VAL A 324 -29.34 -4.36 13.42
C VAL A 324 -28.27 -5.04 14.26
N ARG A 325 -28.67 -6.09 14.97
CA ARG A 325 -27.85 -6.75 15.98
C ARG A 325 -27.16 -8.00 15.46
N GLU A 326 -25.87 -8.13 15.75
CA GLU A 326 -25.03 -9.29 15.43
C GLU A 326 -24.62 -10.10 16.67
N ASP A 327 -25.41 -10.01 17.75
CA ASP A 327 -25.25 -10.73 19.01
C ASP A 327 -26.49 -11.58 19.37
N GLY A 328 -27.24 -12.02 18.35
CA GLY A 328 -28.43 -12.87 18.44
C GLY A 328 -28.20 -14.29 18.99
N GLU A 329 -29.24 -15.15 18.92
CA GLU A 329 -29.18 -16.54 19.40
C GLU A 329 -28.00 -17.31 18.78
N ASP A 330 -27.38 -18.20 19.57
CA ASP A 330 -26.18 -18.96 19.20
C ASP A 330 -26.25 -19.51 17.77
N GLY A 331 -25.38 -19.01 16.89
CA GLY A 331 -25.27 -19.42 15.48
C GLY A 331 -25.89 -18.47 14.46
N THR A 332 -26.44 -17.32 14.87
CA THR A 332 -26.94 -16.28 13.95
C THR A 332 -26.01 -15.06 13.83
N ASN A 333 -24.93 -15.02 14.61
CA ASN A 333 -23.99 -13.92 14.66
C ASN A 333 -23.03 -14.00 13.47
N ARG A 334 -22.91 -12.91 12.71
CA ARG A 334 -21.93 -12.78 11.63
C ARG A 334 -20.69 -12.00 12.07
N PHE A 335 -20.67 -11.51 13.32
CA PHE A 335 -19.54 -10.81 13.93
C PHE A 335 -18.91 -11.71 14.98
N ASN A 336 -17.84 -12.38 14.60
CA ASN A 336 -17.24 -13.44 15.40
C ASN A 336 -15.81 -13.07 15.85
N PRO A 337 -15.42 -13.36 17.10
CA PRO A 337 -14.04 -13.22 17.51
C PRO A 337 -13.18 -14.34 16.89
N TRP A 338 -11.93 -14.03 16.58
CA TRP A 338 -10.99 -15.02 16.03
C TRP A 338 -10.70 -16.16 17.02
N GLU A 339 -11.01 -17.40 16.63
CA GLU A 339 -10.82 -18.60 17.46
C GLU A 339 -9.46 -19.31 17.21
N ASN A 340 -8.60 -18.76 16.34
CA ASN A 340 -7.35 -19.39 15.86
C ASN A 340 -7.57 -20.63 14.99
N SER A 341 -8.68 -20.68 14.23
CA SER A 341 -8.95 -21.71 13.22
C SER A 341 -9.70 -21.05 12.07
N VAL A 342 -9.21 -21.19 10.84
CA VAL A 342 -9.94 -20.64 9.67
C VAL A 342 -11.25 -21.40 9.46
N GLU A 343 -11.30 -22.67 9.83
CA GLU A 343 -12.46 -23.55 9.68
C GLU A 343 -13.67 -23.15 10.54
N SER A 344 -13.47 -22.34 11.58
CA SER A 344 -14.57 -21.77 12.37
C SER A 344 -15.17 -20.52 11.74
N VAL A 345 -14.55 -19.98 10.68
CA VAL A 345 -15.08 -18.84 9.92
C VAL A 345 -15.86 -19.35 8.72
N HIS A 346 -17.13 -18.98 8.66
CA HIS A 346 -18.06 -19.35 7.61
C HIS A 346 -18.19 -18.24 6.56
N HIS A 347 -18.68 -18.58 5.36
CA HIS A 347 -18.82 -17.61 4.27
C HIS A 347 -19.88 -16.52 4.55
N GLU A 348 -20.86 -16.85 5.39
CA GLU A 348 -21.88 -15.94 5.91
C GLU A 348 -21.36 -14.96 6.96
N ASP A 349 -20.18 -15.24 7.55
CA ASP A 349 -19.56 -14.32 8.50
C ASP A 349 -19.18 -13.02 7.80
N VAL A 350 -19.44 -11.90 8.47
CA VAL A 350 -19.21 -10.56 7.92
C VAL A 350 -17.96 -9.94 8.52
N ALA A 351 -17.71 -10.19 9.81
CA ALA A 351 -16.59 -9.63 10.53
C ALA A 351 -15.95 -10.67 11.45
N VAL A 352 -14.61 -10.77 11.39
CA VAL A 352 -13.79 -11.59 12.28
C VAL A 352 -12.82 -10.67 13.03
N THR A 353 -13.06 -10.44 14.32
CA THR A 353 -12.22 -9.52 15.12
C THR A 353 -11.01 -10.23 15.73
N ASP A 354 -10.02 -9.48 16.20
CA ASP A 354 -8.84 -10.01 16.90
C ASP A 354 -7.88 -10.87 16.04
N VAL A 355 -7.83 -10.61 14.73
CA VAL A 355 -6.90 -11.25 13.79
C VAL A 355 -5.56 -10.53 13.82
N TYR A 356 -4.73 -10.86 14.81
CA TYR A 356 -3.47 -10.16 15.06
C TYR A 356 -2.33 -10.52 14.11
N GLN A 357 -2.28 -11.76 13.60
CA GLN A 357 -1.18 -12.19 12.75
C GLN A 357 -1.46 -11.88 11.28
N ASP A 358 -0.46 -11.35 10.58
CA ASP A 358 -0.57 -11.02 9.16
C ASP A 358 -0.78 -12.28 8.29
N GLU A 359 -0.30 -13.45 8.74
CA GLU A 359 -0.52 -14.70 8.02
C GLU A 359 -1.95 -15.22 8.20
N GLU A 360 -2.51 -15.16 9.41
CA GLU A 360 -3.91 -15.53 9.66
C GLU A 360 -4.88 -14.68 8.83
N PHE A 361 -4.57 -13.38 8.64
CA PHE A 361 -5.36 -12.52 7.75
C PHE A 361 -5.31 -12.98 6.29
N ARG A 362 -4.14 -13.43 5.80
CA ARG A 362 -4.01 -13.99 4.45
C ARG A 362 -4.75 -15.32 4.32
N ASP A 363 -4.63 -16.18 5.32
CA ASP A 363 -5.28 -17.47 5.34
C ASP A 363 -6.80 -17.30 5.37
N LEU A 364 -7.33 -16.34 6.13
CA LEU A 364 -8.73 -15.95 6.08
C LEU A 364 -9.15 -15.43 4.70
N ALA A 365 -8.37 -14.53 4.10
CA ALA A 365 -8.67 -14.01 2.77
C ALA A 365 -8.73 -15.13 1.71
N ARG A 366 -7.87 -16.14 1.81
CA ARG A 366 -7.88 -17.32 0.93
C ARG A 366 -9.04 -18.25 1.25
N TRP A 367 -9.23 -18.60 2.52
CA TRP A 367 -10.25 -19.52 3.01
C TRP A 367 -11.66 -19.08 2.62
N THR A 368 -11.92 -17.78 2.73
CA THR A 368 -13.22 -17.16 2.46
C THR A 368 -13.39 -16.69 1.03
N TYR A 369 -12.37 -16.90 0.17
CA TYR A 369 -12.34 -16.41 -1.20
C TYR A 369 -12.66 -14.90 -1.31
N LEU A 370 -12.05 -14.10 -0.43
CA LEU A 370 -12.36 -12.67 -0.30
C LEU A 370 -12.19 -11.95 -1.65
N ARG A 371 -13.31 -11.49 -2.21
CA ARG A 371 -13.35 -10.73 -3.47
C ARG A 371 -13.02 -9.25 -3.20
N PRO A 372 -12.01 -8.67 -3.85
CA PRO A 372 -11.72 -7.25 -3.71
C PRO A 372 -12.87 -6.36 -4.21
N THR A 373 -13.14 -5.30 -3.46
CA THR A 373 -14.07 -4.24 -3.83
C THR A 373 -13.33 -3.17 -4.64
N LEU A 374 -13.79 -2.91 -5.86
CA LEU A 374 -13.16 -1.92 -6.74
C LEU A 374 -13.41 -0.50 -6.21
N VAL A 375 -12.33 0.27 -6.04
CA VAL A 375 -12.38 1.67 -5.56
C VAL A 375 -12.02 2.67 -6.66
N CYS A 376 -11.46 2.20 -7.77
CA CYS A 376 -11.22 3.00 -8.96
C CYS A 376 -10.98 2.18 -10.22
N HIS A 377 -11.19 2.81 -11.37
CA HIS A 377 -10.93 2.25 -12.68
C HIS A 377 -9.49 2.56 -13.14
N ALA A 378 -8.69 1.51 -13.34
CA ALA A 378 -7.32 1.67 -13.83
C ALA A 378 -7.32 2.18 -15.28
N ARG A 379 -6.61 3.29 -15.54
CA ARG A 379 -6.35 3.76 -16.91
C ARG A 379 -5.15 2.98 -17.48
N ARG A 380 -5.41 2.06 -18.41
CA ARG A 380 -4.36 1.27 -19.09
C ARG A 380 -3.66 2.10 -20.17
N SER A 381 -2.45 1.67 -20.55
CA SER A 381 -1.74 2.26 -21.69
C SER A 381 -2.41 1.86 -23.01
N ALA A 382 -2.37 2.74 -24.02
CA ALA A 382 -2.75 2.38 -25.38
C ALA A 382 -1.87 1.24 -25.96
N SER A 383 -0.68 1.02 -25.38
CA SER A 383 0.24 -0.07 -25.73
C SER A 383 -0.14 -1.43 -25.13
N ASP A 384 -1.11 -1.50 -24.20
CA ASP A 384 -1.58 -2.75 -23.57
C ASP A 384 -2.61 -3.53 -24.40
N VAL A 385 -2.89 -3.10 -25.65
CA VAL A 385 -3.71 -3.87 -26.61
C VAL A 385 -2.87 -5.01 -27.22
N ALA A 386 -2.50 -5.97 -26.39
CA ALA A 386 -2.06 -7.30 -26.80
C ALA A 386 -2.78 -8.31 -25.89
N PRO A 387 -3.29 -9.44 -26.42
CA PRO A 387 -4.15 -10.31 -25.63
C PRO A 387 -3.41 -10.85 -24.40
N LEU A 388 -4.11 -10.78 -23.27
CA LEU A 388 -3.77 -11.46 -22.03
C LEU A 388 -3.54 -12.95 -22.32
N HIS A 389 -2.29 -13.36 -22.49
CA HIS A 389 -1.90 -14.67 -22.05
C HIS A 389 -1.66 -14.55 -20.54
N PRO A 390 -2.41 -15.28 -19.70
CA PRO A 390 -2.12 -15.32 -18.28
C PRO A 390 -0.68 -15.81 -18.11
N ILE A 391 0.10 -15.05 -17.33
CA ILE A 391 1.37 -15.55 -16.79
C ILE A 391 0.95 -16.65 -15.82
N VAL A 392 0.96 -17.89 -16.30
CA VAL A 392 0.84 -19.08 -15.47
C VAL A 392 2.17 -19.22 -14.75
N ASP A 393 2.14 -19.18 -13.42
CA ASP A 393 3.26 -19.59 -12.56
C ASP A 393 3.65 -21.04 -12.91
N GLU A 394 4.94 -21.32 -13.06
CA GLU A 394 5.49 -22.60 -13.58
C GLU A 394 5.29 -23.84 -12.67
N ASP A 395 4.31 -23.87 -11.74
CA ASP A 395 4.14 -24.97 -10.77
C ASP A 395 2.80 -25.74 -10.85
N GLU A 396 2.03 -25.64 -11.95
CA GLU A 396 0.79 -26.43 -12.16
C GLU A 396 0.91 -27.40 -13.36
N PRO A 397 0.55 -28.70 -13.23
CA PRO A 397 0.70 -29.68 -14.29
C PRO A 397 -0.37 -29.51 -15.39
N ALA A 398 0.11 -29.41 -16.64
CA ALA A 398 -0.69 -29.22 -17.84
C ALA A 398 -1.76 -30.30 -18.06
N THR A 399 -3.00 -29.88 -18.31
CA THR A 399 -4.04 -30.72 -18.91
C THR A 399 -4.31 -30.27 -20.35
N ASP A 400 -4.24 -31.22 -21.27
CA ASP A 400 -4.46 -31.08 -22.72
C ASP A 400 -5.93 -30.72 -23.03
N PHE A 401 -6.16 -29.59 -23.69
CA PHE A 401 -7.37 -29.40 -24.50
C PHE A 401 -7.05 -28.82 -25.88
N ASN A 402 -7.41 -29.60 -26.89
CA ASN A 402 -7.17 -29.36 -28.30
C ASN A 402 -8.54 -29.13 -28.95
N ALA A 403 -8.84 -27.93 -29.42
CA ALA A 403 -10.01 -27.67 -30.27
C ALA A 403 -9.78 -26.46 -31.17
N THR A 404 -9.60 -26.74 -32.46
CA THR A 404 -9.59 -25.79 -33.57
C THR A 404 -11.02 -25.34 -33.88
N ASP A 405 -11.31 -24.03 -33.86
CA ASP A 405 -12.41 -23.46 -34.65
C ASP A 405 -12.00 -22.13 -35.29
N HIS A 406 -12.10 -22.07 -36.62
CA HIS A 406 -11.77 -20.90 -37.43
C HIS A 406 -13.07 -20.15 -37.75
N ARG A 407 -13.24 -18.94 -37.22
CA ARG A 407 -14.16 -17.94 -37.77
C ARG A 407 -13.42 -16.63 -38.07
N PRO A 408 -13.67 -15.99 -39.23
CA PRO A 408 -13.01 -14.74 -39.57
C PRO A 408 -13.63 -13.58 -38.80
N ALA A 409 -12.77 -12.74 -38.21
CA ALA A 409 -13.14 -11.52 -37.52
C ALA A 409 -13.87 -10.53 -38.45
N PRO A 410 -14.88 -9.79 -37.96
CA PRO A 410 -15.51 -8.72 -38.72
C PRO A 410 -14.55 -7.53 -38.84
N ALA A 411 -14.55 -6.90 -40.02
CA ALA A 411 -13.69 -5.77 -40.34
C ALA A 411 -13.97 -4.58 -39.42
N LEU A 412 -12.95 -4.12 -38.68
CA LEU A 412 -12.99 -2.90 -37.89
C LEU A 412 -13.03 -1.67 -38.80
N ASP A 413 -13.98 -0.78 -38.52
CA ASP A 413 -14.14 0.52 -39.14
C ASP A 413 -12.96 1.45 -38.77
N ASN A 414 -12.40 2.13 -39.77
CA ASN A 414 -11.20 2.95 -39.66
C ASN A 414 -11.56 4.39 -39.23
N THR A 415 -11.83 4.60 -37.95
CA THR A 415 -11.79 5.92 -37.32
C THR A 415 -10.81 5.90 -36.16
N VAL A 416 -9.52 6.02 -36.48
CA VAL A 416 -8.46 6.27 -35.49
C VAL A 416 -8.54 7.74 -35.05
N ASP A 417 -9.44 8.03 -34.11
CA ASP A 417 -9.16 9.11 -33.16
C ASP A 417 -8.09 8.55 -32.22
N SER A 418 -6.90 9.14 -32.25
CA SER A 418 -5.76 8.70 -31.45
C SER A 418 -6.12 8.74 -29.98
N GLN A 419 -6.09 7.60 -29.29
CA GLN A 419 -6.26 7.58 -27.84
C GLN A 419 -5.25 8.53 -27.17
N PRO A 420 -5.66 9.24 -26.10
CA PRO A 420 -4.77 10.14 -25.38
C PRO A 420 -3.55 9.37 -24.84
N LEU A 421 -2.38 10.01 -24.85
CA LEU A 421 -1.13 9.40 -24.37
C LEU A 421 -1.25 9.06 -22.88
N SER A 422 -0.83 7.83 -22.52
CA SER A 422 -0.69 7.44 -21.12
C SER A 422 0.65 7.91 -20.57
N ILE A 423 0.64 8.83 -19.61
CA ILE A 423 1.84 9.47 -19.06
C ILE A 423 1.90 9.24 -17.54
N ALA A 424 3.07 8.88 -17.03
CA ALA A 424 3.35 8.80 -15.61
C ALA A 424 4.33 9.87 -15.14
N ILE A 425 3.96 10.61 -14.10
CA ILE A 425 4.85 11.46 -13.30
C ILE A 425 5.48 10.57 -12.24
N LEU A 426 6.77 10.26 -12.40
CA LEU A 426 7.50 9.33 -11.54
C LEU A 426 8.47 10.07 -10.62
N THR A 427 8.42 9.78 -9.33
CA THR A 427 9.35 10.31 -8.32
C THR A 427 9.82 9.22 -7.36
N SER A 428 10.87 9.50 -6.59
CA SER A 428 11.18 8.72 -5.40
C SER A 428 10.25 9.09 -4.24
N SER A 429 9.85 8.09 -3.45
CA SER A 429 9.27 8.22 -2.11
C SER A 429 10.27 7.82 -1.01
N TYR A 430 11.50 7.44 -1.39
CA TYR A 430 12.52 6.99 -0.44
C TYR A 430 13.15 8.16 0.32
N VAL A 431 12.78 8.31 1.59
CA VAL A 431 13.48 9.22 2.51
C VAL A 431 14.79 8.57 2.96
N TYR A 432 15.92 9.27 2.89
CA TYR A 432 17.24 8.75 3.28
C TYR A 432 17.41 8.64 4.80
N PRO A 433 18.39 7.85 5.31
CA PRO A 433 18.59 7.63 6.74
C PRO A 433 18.89 8.89 7.56
N ASP A 434 19.37 9.95 6.91
CA ASP A 434 19.62 11.25 7.52
C ASP A 434 18.34 12.06 7.77
N LEU A 435 17.18 11.55 7.35
CA LEU A 435 15.87 12.19 7.44
C LEU A 435 15.80 13.57 6.80
N CYS A 436 16.76 13.91 5.94
CA CYS A 436 16.90 15.25 5.38
C CYS A 436 15.58 15.75 4.77
N MET A 437 14.97 14.93 3.93
CA MET A 437 13.76 15.30 3.19
C MET A 437 12.46 14.92 3.89
N LEU A 438 12.47 14.41 5.12
CA LEU A 438 11.28 13.85 5.77
C LEU A 438 10.08 14.81 5.72
N ASP A 439 10.26 16.05 6.18
CA ASP A 439 9.17 17.04 6.24
C ASP A 439 8.79 17.62 4.87
N ALA A 440 9.73 17.62 3.91
CA ALA A 440 9.50 18.16 2.56
C ALA A 440 8.96 17.10 1.58
N SER A 441 9.13 15.81 1.88
CA SER A 441 8.88 14.70 0.98
C SER A 441 7.41 14.59 0.56
N TYR A 442 6.47 14.62 1.52
CA TYR A 442 5.04 14.55 1.24
C TYR A 442 4.51 15.80 0.53
N PRO A 443 4.80 17.05 0.98
CA PRO A 443 4.43 18.25 0.23
C PRO A 443 4.99 18.30 -1.20
N ALA A 444 6.26 17.89 -1.40
CA ALA A 444 6.87 17.86 -2.73
C ALA A 444 6.27 16.78 -3.65
N ALA A 445 5.82 15.66 -3.08
CA ALA A 445 5.04 14.66 -3.80
C ALA A 445 3.65 15.18 -4.15
N GLN A 446 2.96 15.87 -3.24
CA GLN A 446 1.63 16.44 -3.51
C GLN A 446 1.66 17.46 -4.65
N ASN A 447 2.66 18.33 -4.69
CA ASN A 447 2.86 19.25 -5.82
C ASN A 447 2.93 18.53 -7.19
N LYS A 448 3.54 17.34 -7.25
CA LYS A 448 3.61 16.52 -8.47
C LYS A 448 2.31 15.74 -8.72
N ARG A 449 1.66 15.25 -7.66
CA ARG A 449 0.36 14.57 -7.74
C ARG A 449 -0.73 15.50 -8.25
N ASP A 450 -0.80 16.72 -7.74
CA ASP A 450 -1.75 17.75 -8.18
C ASP A 450 -1.55 18.09 -9.67
N TYR A 451 -0.29 18.19 -10.09
CA TYR A 451 0.06 18.35 -11.50
C TYR A 451 -0.42 17.16 -12.35
N ALA A 452 -0.18 15.93 -11.90
CA ALA A 452 -0.64 14.73 -12.59
C ALA A 452 -2.18 14.69 -12.70
N LEU A 453 -2.88 14.93 -11.58
CA LEU A 453 -4.35 14.96 -11.51
C LEU A 453 -4.96 16.02 -12.42
N ARG A 454 -4.33 17.18 -12.55
CA ARG A 454 -4.77 18.27 -13.41
C ARG A 454 -4.78 17.87 -14.89
N HIS A 455 -3.76 17.17 -15.33
CA HIS A 455 -3.57 16.80 -16.74
C HIS A 455 -4.02 15.38 -17.08
N GLY A 456 -4.57 14.65 -16.10
CA GLY A 456 -5.06 13.29 -16.31
C GLY A 456 -3.97 12.22 -16.39
N TYR A 457 -2.76 12.53 -15.89
CA TYR A 457 -1.62 11.62 -15.81
C TYR A 457 -1.67 10.75 -14.54
N ALA A 458 -0.89 9.68 -14.52
CA ALA A 458 -0.61 8.93 -13.31
C ALA A 458 0.48 9.61 -12.46
N PHE A 459 0.38 9.51 -11.14
CA PHE A 459 1.44 9.87 -10.21
C PHE A 459 1.97 8.61 -9.53
N VAL A 460 3.22 8.26 -9.84
CA VAL A 460 3.87 7.06 -9.32
C VAL A 460 5.04 7.48 -8.44
N ALA A 461 5.07 7.00 -7.20
CA ALA A 461 6.18 7.24 -6.30
C ALA A 461 6.78 5.92 -5.83
N ARG A 462 8.10 5.80 -5.76
CA ARG A 462 8.77 4.51 -5.50
C ARG A 462 9.85 4.59 -4.43
N SER A 463 9.78 3.69 -3.45
CA SER A 463 10.78 3.57 -2.38
C SER A 463 11.50 2.23 -2.34
N LEU A 464 10.83 1.14 -2.74
CA LEU A 464 11.35 -0.22 -2.62
C LEU A 464 12.63 -0.43 -3.43
N GLU A 465 12.68 0.14 -4.63
CA GLU A 465 13.84 0.04 -5.52
C GLU A 465 15.09 0.70 -4.91
N PHE A 466 14.92 1.81 -4.20
CA PHE A 466 16.00 2.50 -3.48
C PHE A 466 16.45 1.72 -2.25
N ALA A 467 15.49 1.20 -1.47
CA ALA A 467 15.78 0.36 -0.31
C ALA A 467 16.53 -0.92 -0.69
N GLN A 468 16.16 -1.54 -1.83
CA GLN A 468 16.82 -2.73 -2.35
C GLN A 468 18.31 -2.50 -2.65
N GLN A 469 18.69 -1.33 -3.19
CA GLN A 469 20.10 -1.01 -3.44
C GLN A 469 20.90 -0.97 -2.13
N GLY A 470 20.32 -0.35 -1.10
CA GLY A 470 20.93 -0.30 0.22
C GLY A 470 21.15 -1.70 0.83
N ALA A 471 20.23 -2.63 0.56
CA ALA A 471 20.34 -4.03 1.00
C ALA A 471 21.37 -4.85 0.21
N ARG A 472 21.51 -4.62 -1.11
CA ARG A 472 22.55 -5.26 -1.94
C ARG A 472 23.95 -4.80 -1.53
N GLY A 473 24.12 -3.51 -1.27
CA GLY A 473 25.36 -2.92 -0.75
C GLY A 473 26.48 -2.75 -1.78
N ASP A 474 26.27 -3.12 -3.04
CA ASP A 474 27.22 -2.96 -4.15
C ASP A 474 27.16 -1.57 -4.81
N ARG A 475 26.01 -0.87 -4.70
CA ARG A 475 25.82 0.49 -5.22
C ARG A 475 24.99 1.39 -4.30
N THR A 476 25.09 2.69 -4.52
CA THR A 476 24.42 3.70 -3.70
C THR A 476 22.90 3.69 -3.91
N PRO A 477 22.09 4.08 -2.90
CA PRO A 477 20.62 4.03 -3.01
C PRO A 477 20.02 4.82 -4.16
N VAL A 478 20.70 5.86 -4.65
CA VAL A 478 20.24 6.70 -5.76
C VAL A 478 19.98 5.90 -7.06
N TRP A 479 20.67 4.76 -7.24
CA TRP A 479 20.44 3.83 -8.34
C TRP A 479 19.03 3.22 -8.35
N GLY A 480 18.28 3.32 -7.24
CA GLY A 480 16.85 2.99 -7.21
C GLY A 480 16.02 3.78 -8.22
N LYS A 481 16.50 4.94 -8.70
CA LYS A 481 15.91 5.70 -9.82
C LYS A 481 15.83 4.85 -11.09
N VAL A 482 16.93 4.21 -11.47
CA VAL A 482 17.04 3.40 -12.69
C VAL A 482 16.10 2.20 -12.60
N ASP A 483 16.11 1.49 -11.46
CA ASP A 483 15.23 0.35 -11.20
C ASP A 483 13.73 0.78 -11.17
N SER A 484 13.43 1.99 -10.69
CA SER A 484 12.05 2.53 -10.69
C SER A 484 11.58 2.82 -12.11
N ILE A 485 12.41 3.46 -12.92
CA ILE A 485 12.12 3.72 -14.34
C ILE A 485 11.92 2.40 -15.07
N GLU A 486 12.82 1.42 -14.89
CA GLU A 486 12.73 0.11 -15.56
C GLU A 486 11.39 -0.60 -15.27
N LYS A 487 10.91 -0.54 -14.02
CA LYS A 487 9.64 -1.17 -13.62
C LYS A 487 8.40 -0.44 -14.10
N VAL A 488 8.41 0.89 -14.10
CA VAL A 488 7.23 1.72 -14.42
C VAL A 488 7.08 1.91 -15.92
N LEU A 489 8.19 2.01 -16.67
CA LEU A 489 8.19 2.33 -18.10
C LEU A 489 7.24 1.47 -18.94
N PRO A 490 7.12 0.14 -18.75
CA PRO A 490 6.23 -0.69 -19.57
C PRO A 490 4.74 -0.35 -19.45
N LYS A 491 4.31 0.38 -18.41
CA LYS A 491 2.90 0.65 -18.08
C LYS A 491 2.34 1.93 -18.70
N TYR A 492 3.19 2.75 -19.31
CA TYR A 492 2.85 4.07 -19.83
C TYR A 492 3.49 4.27 -21.21
N ASP A 493 3.02 5.22 -22.00
CA ASP A 493 3.67 5.60 -23.25
C ASP A 493 4.91 6.47 -22.98
N TRP A 494 4.84 7.30 -21.93
CA TRP A 494 5.94 8.13 -21.45
C TRP A 494 6.01 8.14 -19.92
N VAL A 495 7.24 8.14 -19.40
CA VAL A 495 7.53 8.42 -18.00
C VAL A 495 8.27 9.74 -17.91
N PHE A 496 7.73 10.65 -17.10
CA PHE A 496 8.38 11.89 -16.71
C PHE A 496 8.96 11.74 -15.30
N TRP A 497 10.26 11.49 -15.24
CA TRP A 497 10.97 11.38 -13.97
C TRP A 497 11.22 12.78 -13.40
N MET A 498 10.94 12.95 -12.10
CA MET A 498 11.26 14.13 -11.32
C MET A 498 11.85 13.70 -9.97
N ASP A 499 13.04 14.20 -9.61
CA ASP A 499 13.62 13.97 -8.30
C ASP A 499 12.72 14.54 -7.19
N MET A 500 12.87 14.01 -5.97
CA MET A 500 12.05 14.39 -4.82
C MET A 500 12.13 15.90 -4.51
N ASP A 501 13.27 16.51 -4.80
CA ASP A 501 13.60 17.93 -4.64
C ASP A 501 13.34 18.78 -5.91
N ALA A 502 12.65 18.24 -6.92
CA ALA A 502 12.09 19.01 -8.02
C ALA A 502 10.66 19.47 -7.71
N VAL A 503 10.32 20.71 -8.06
CA VAL A 503 9.02 21.34 -7.81
C VAL A 503 8.42 21.85 -9.13
N VAL A 504 7.16 21.50 -9.39
CA VAL A 504 6.35 22.08 -10.46
C VAL A 504 5.96 23.51 -10.06
N MET A 505 6.50 24.49 -10.79
CA MET A 505 6.24 25.93 -10.59
C MET A 505 5.16 26.47 -11.52
N ASN A 506 5.07 25.93 -12.74
CA ASN A 506 4.03 26.30 -13.70
C ASN A 506 3.20 25.08 -14.11
N PRO A 507 2.10 24.79 -13.39
CA PRO A 507 1.26 23.63 -13.67
C PRO A 507 0.39 23.79 -14.93
N GLU A 508 0.47 24.90 -15.67
CA GLU A 508 -0.26 25.08 -16.95
C GLU A 508 0.44 24.40 -18.13
N ILE A 509 1.73 24.09 -18.01
CA ILE A 509 2.49 23.41 -19.06
C ILE A 509 2.17 21.92 -18.99
N ASN A 510 1.53 21.37 -20.01
CA ASN A 510 1.28 19.93 -20.14
C ASN A 510 2.42 19.25 -20.92
N ILE A 511 2.62 17.96 -20.69
CA ILE A 511 3.71 17.18 -21.29
C ILE A 511 3.51 17.03 -22.80
N GLU A 512 2.28 16.90 -23.29
CA GLU A 512 1.98 16.80 -24.73
C GLU A 512 2.50 18.01 -25.50
N SER A 513 2.28 19.22 -24.99
CA SER A 513 2.77 20.47 -25.60
C SER A 513 4.30 20.53 -25.64
N LEU A 514 4.98 19.97 -24.62
CA LEU A 514 6.44 19.83 -24.64
C LEU A 514 6.89 18.83 -25.70
N LEU A 515 6.21 17.69 -25.83
CA LEU A 515 6.50 16.71 -26.88
C LEU A 515 6.31 17.31 -28.29
N GLU A 516 5.26 18.11 -28.51
CA GLU A 516 5.05 18.86 -29.76
C GLU A 516 6.15 19.91 -30.02
N GLU A 517 6.67 20.55 -28.98
CA GLU A 517 7.81 21.45 -29.11
C GLU A 517 9.09 20.71 -29.50
N PHE A 518 9.37 19.56 -28.86
CA PHE A 518 10.51 18.73 -29.19
C PHE A 518 10.42 18.15 -30.60
N GLU A 519 9.21 17.76 -31.02
CA GLU A 519 8.95 17.34 -32.40
C GLU A 519 9.35 18.42 -33.40
N ARG A 520 8.92 19.67 -33.18
CA ARG A 520 9.31 20.81 -34.01
C ARG A 520 10.81 21.07 -33.97
N MET A 521 11.44 20.92 -32.81
CA MET A 521 12.88 21.14 -32.62
C MET A 521 13.73 20.18 -33.44
N VAL A 522 13.32 18.90 -33.55
CA VAL A 522 14.07 17.87 -34.29
C VAL A 522 13.69 17.79 -35.78
N GLY A 523 12.72 18.59 -36.24
CA GLY A 523 12.35 18.70 -37.64
C GLY A 523 11.11 17.91 -38.06
N GLY A 524 10.26 17.49 -37.12
CA GLY A 524 8.95 16.86 -37.37
C GLY A 524 8.82 15.43 -36.83
N LYS A 525 7.61 14.87 -36.98
CA LYS A 525 7.20 13.54 -36.45
C LYS A 525 8.18 12.41 -36.72
N GLU A 526 8.67 12.28 -37.94
CA GLU A 526 9.57 11.18 -38.33
C GLU A 526 10.89 11.24 -37.55
N ALA A 527 11.49 12.42 -37.44
CA ALA A 527 12.73 12.60 -36.68
C ALA A 527 12.51 12.45 -35.17
N PHE A 528 11.33 12.81 -34.67
CA PHE A 528 10.95 12.66 -33.27
C PHE A 528 10.61 11.22 -32.88
N ALA A 529 10.11 10.41 -33.81
CA ALA A 529 9.81 9.01 -33.57
C ALA A 529 11.05 8.20 -33.13
N GLU A 530 12.23 8.62 -33.60
CA GLU A 530 13.54 8.07 -33.24
C GLU A 530 14.10 8.62 -31.91
N LYS A 531 13.36 9.51 -31.22
CA LYS A 531 13.76 10.06 -29.91
C LYS A 531 13.02 9.35 -28.79
N HIS A 532 13.79 8.85 -27.84
CA HIS A 532 13.31 7.99 -26.77
C HIS A 532 13.65 8.54 -25.39
N LEU A 533 14.80 9.20 -25.24
CA LEU A 533 15.22 9.90 -24.02
C LEU A 533 15.36 11.39 -24.31
N ILE A 534 14.72 12.23 -23.50
CA ILE A 534 14.82 13.69 -23.57
C ILE A 534 15.32 14.19 -22.22
N VAL A 535 16.46 14.88 -22.24
CA VAL A 535 17.15 15.32 -21.02
C VAL A 535 17.87 16.64 -21.23
N ALA A 536 17.87 17.49 -20.20
CA ALA A 536 18.54 18.78 -20.24
C ALA A 536 20.02 18.65 -19.86
N LYS A 537 20.86 19.42 -20.58
CA LYS A 537 22.22 19.74 -20.16
C LYS A 537 22.27 21.23 -19.81
N PRO A 538 22.18 21.57 -18.51
CA PRO A 538 22.18 22.95 -18.06
C PRO A 538 23.38 23.76 -18.54
N LYS A 539 23.21 25.07 -18.61
CA LYS A 539 24.24 26.01 -19.05
C LYS A 539 25.38 26.05 -18.05
N ARG A 540 26.60 25.88 -18.55
CA ARG A 540 27.87 25.79 -17.79
C ARG A 540 28.06 24.47 -17.02
N ASP A 541 27.10 23.55 -17.07
CA ASP A 541 27.29 22.21 -16.52
C ASP A 541 28.11 21.33 -17.46
N LYS A 542 28.90 20.45 -16.84
CA LYS A 542 29.80 19.54 -17.55
C LYS A 542 29.07 18.36 -18.19
N MET A 543 27.88 18.02 -17.68
CA MET A 543 27.07 16.87 -18.07
C MET A 543 25.58 17.23 -18.00
N ILE A 544 24.71 16.29 -18.37
CA ILE A 544 23.26 16.39 -18.15
C ILE A 544 22.89 16.51 -16.67
N ASN A 545 21.69 17.01 -16.39
CA ASN A 545 21.05 16.84 -15.09
C ASN A 545 19.93 15.79 -15.24
N ALA A 546 20.11 14.63 -14.60
CA ALA A 546 19.19 13.49 -14.66
C ALA A 546 18.16 13.50 -13.50
N GLY A 547 17.97 14.64 -12.83
CA GLY A 547 16.91 14.80 -11.85
C GLY A 547 15.56 15.16 -12.45
N VAL A 548 15.53 15.59 -13.72
CA VAL A 548 14.29 15.68 -14.50
C VAL A 548 14.56 15.20 -15.92
N LEU A 549 13.77 14.24 -16.41
CA LEU A 549 13.90 13.69 -17.75
C LEU A 549 12.58 13.06 -18.23
N LEU A 550 12.39 12.99 -19.55
CA LEU A 550 11.32 12.26 -20.20
C LEU A 550 11.88 11.03 -20.89
N ILE A 551 11.23 9.89 -20.72
CA ILE A 551 11.60 8.64 -21.37
C ILE A 551 10.37 7.93 -21.94
N ARG A 552 10.45 7.60 -23.24
CA ARG A 552 9.39 6.91 -23.99
C ARG A 552 9.43 5.43 -23.71
N ASN A 553 8.28 4.77 -23.57
CA ASN A 553 8.23 3.32 -23.57
C ASN A 553 8.55 2.80 -24.97
N SER A 554 9.72 2.19 -25.10
CA SER A 554 10.22 1.63 -26.35
C SER A 554 11.26 0.55 -26.06
N GLU A 555 11.49 -0.35 -27.00
CA GLU A 555 12.57 -1.33 -26.88
C GLU A 555 13.95 -0.67 -26.78
N TRP A 556 14.13 0.51 -27.39
CA TRP A 556 15.34 1.30 -27.20
C TRP A 556 15.52 1.70 -25.73
N SER A 557 14.48 2.29 -25.12
CA SER A 557 14.54 2.76 -23.73
C SER A 557 14.75 1.63 -22.74
N LYS A 558 14.07 0.49 -22.95
CA LYS A 558 14.24 -0.70 -22.11
C LYS A 558 15.68 -1.22 -22.15
N ARG A 559 16.29 -1.30 -23.34
CA ARG A 559 17.70 -1.70 -23.47
C ARG A 559 18.65 -0.65 -22.89
N PHE A 560 18.39 0.63 -23.12
CA PHE A 560 19.22 1.72 -22.59
C PHE A 560 19.24 1.72 -21.06
N ILE A 561 18.06 1.62 -20.42
CA ILE A 561 17.96 1.58 -18.96
C ILE A 561 18.66 0.35 -18.38
N ARG A 562 18.55 -0.82 -19.02
CA ARG A 562 19.34 -2.01 -18.63
C ARG A 562 20.84 -1.79 -18.76
N ALA A 563 21.30 -1.20 -19.86
CA ALA A 563 22.71 -0.89 -20.05
C ALA A 563 23.23 0.10 -18.99
N VAL A 564 22.42 1.10 -18.60
CA VAL A 564 22.73 1.98 -17.46
C VAL A 564 22.81 1.15 -16.18
N ASN A 565 21.82 0.29 -15.93
CA ASN A 565 21.74 -0.57 -14.74
C ASN A 565 22.96 -1.50 -14.60
N GLU A 566 23.48 -2.00 -15.72
CA GLU A 566 24.65 -2.91 -15.80
C GLU A 566 26.01 -2.18 -15.76
N ALA A 567 26.02 -0.84 -15.76
CA ALA A 567 27.24 -0.04 -15.80
C ALA A 567 27.95 0.00 -14.43
N SER A 568 28.47 -1.15 -14.00
CA SER A 568 29.03 -1.38 -12.66
C SER A 568 30.19 -0.44 -12.29
N ASP A 569 30.93 0.04 -13.28
CA ASP A 569 32.02 1.00 -13.09
C ASP A 569 31.55 2.31 -12.42
N TYR A 570 30.27 2.66 -12.57
CA TYR A 570 29.69 3.91 -12.06
C TYR A 570 29.00 3.78 -10.71
N TYR A 571 28.81 2.56 -10.18
CA TYR A 571 28.02 2.28 -8.98
C TYR A 571 28.41 3.12 -7.76
N THR A 572 29.68 3.50 -7.65
CA THR A 572 30.23 4.24 -6.51
C THR A 572 30.94 5.55 -6.89
N ILE A 573 30.88 5.97 -8.16
CA ILE A 573 31.56 7.19 -8.63
C ILE A 573 30.79 8.43 -8.15
N LYS A 574 31.30 9.06 -7.10
CA LYS A 574 30.77 10.33 -6.59
C LYS A 574 31.19 11.51 -7.48
N PRO A 575 30.38 12.58 -7.53
CA PRO A 575 29.03 12.71 -6.98
C PRO A 575 27.92 12.26 -7.96
N SER A 576 28.28 11.76 -9.14
CA SER A 576 27.37 11.73 -10.30
C SER A 576 26.75 10.38 -10.62
N PHE A 577 27.27 9.26 -10.11
CA PHE A 577 26.62 7.93 -10.10
C PHE A 577 25.89 7.57 -11.41
N GLU A 578 24.58 7.30 -11.34
CA GLU A 578 23.72 6.93 -12.46
C GLU A 578 23.62 8.05 -13.51
N GLN A 579 23.67 9.33 -13.11
CA GLN A 579 23.69 10.45 -14.05
C GLN A 579 24.94 10.43 -14.94
N LEU A 580 26.11 10.08 -14.37
CA LEU A 580 27.33 9.95 -15.16
C LEU A 580 27.29 8.72 -16.07
N ALA A 581 26.75 7.59 -15.59
CA ALA A 581 26.54 6.41 -16.41
C ALA A 581 25.65 6.72 -17.62
N MET A 582 24.50 7.38 -17.39
CA MET A 582 23.60 7.84 -18.44
C MET A 582 24.31 8.79 -19.41
N TRP A 583 25.06 9.77 -18.90
CA TRP A 583 25.79 10.74 -19.70
C TRP A 583 26.83 10.08 -20.62
N ASP A 584 27.60 9.12 -20.11
CA ASP A 584 28.63 8.47 -20.91
C ASP A 584 28.04 7.51 -21.95
N LEU A 585 27.01 6.74 -21.57
CA LEU A 585 26.31 5.84 -22.49
C LEU A 585 25.61 6.61 -23.60
N MET A 586 24.86 7.68 -23.31
CA MET A 586 24.11 8.43 -24.34
C MET A 586 25.00 9.09 -25.41
N LYS A 587 26.32 9.17 -25.19
CA LYS A 587 27.27 9.69 -26.18
C LYS A 587 27.82 8.61 -27.12
N SER A 588 27.65 7.33 -26.79
CA SER A 588 28.16 6.24 -27.63
C SER A 588 27.34 6.12 -28.91
N ASP A 589 27.96 5.56 -29.97
CA ASP A 589 27.29 5.40 -31.27
C ASP A 589 26.03 4.53 -31.19
N GLU A 590 25.94 3.63 -30.21
CA GLU A 590 24.77 2.77 -30.00
C GLU A 590 23.54 3.55 -29.51
N TRP A 591 23.74 4.58 -28.68
CA TRP A 591 22.64 5.25 -27.98
C TRP A 591 22.38 6.68 -28.50
N ARG A 592 23.40 7.35 -29.04
CA ARG A 592 23.36 8.78 -29.37
C ARG A 592 22.17 9.22 -30.21
N ASP A 593 21.77 8.42 -31.19
CA ASP A 593 20.69 8.80 -32.11
C ASP A 593 19.30 8.73 -31.44
N GLY A 594 19.14 7.90 -30.40
CA GLY A 594 17.91 7.77 -29.61
C GLY A 594 17.66 8.90 -28.60
N VAL A 595 18.63 9.81 -28.44
CA VAL A 595 18.57 10.85 -27.41
C VAL A 595 18.35 12.24 -28.00
N LEU A 596 17.49 13.02 -27.35
CA LEU A 596 17.37 14.46 -27.55
C LEU A 596 17.96 15.17 -26.31
N SER A 597 19.16 15.72 -26.48
CA SER A 597 19.81 16.54 -25.45
C SER A 597 19.48 18.02 -25.66
N LEU A 598 18.82 18.63 -24.67
CA LEU A 598 18.58 20.07 -24.67
C LEU A 598 19.87 20.77 -24.18
N LEU A 599 20.73 21.16 -25.12
CA LEU A 599 22.05 21.69 -24.82
C LEU A 599 21.99 23.15 -24.36
N ASN A 600 22.57 23.42 -23.19
CA ASN A 600 22.54 24.74 -22.52
C ASN A 600 21.12 25.20 -22.19
N ASP A 601 20.25 24.25 -21.83
CA ASP A 601 18.87 24.50 -21.44
C ASP A 601 18.73 24.54 -19.91
N ASP A 602 18.29 25.69 -19.39
CA ASP A 602 18.01 25.91 -17.97
C ASP A 602 16.54 26.30 -17.72
N HIS A 603 15.62 25.97 -18.64
CA HIS A 603 14.28 26.59 -18.63
C HIS A 603 13.12 25.71 -19.07
N THR A 604 13.37 24.69 -19.90
CA THR A 604 12.27 23.90 -20.48
C THR A 604 11.56 23.08 -19.41
N PHE A 605 12.31 22.24 -18.68
CA PHE A 605 11.74 21.41 -17.61
C PHE A 605 12.73 21.07 -16.48
N ASN A 606 13.95 21.62 -16.47
CA ASN A 606 14.93 21.35 -15.41
C ASN A 606 15.69 22.63 -15.07
N THR A 607 15.02 23.53 -14.34
CA THR A 607 15.52 24.87 -14.02
C THR A 607 16.21 24.88 -12.66
N PHE A 608 17.41 25.41 -12.55
CA PHE A 608 17.99 25.70 -11.23
C PHE A 608 17.36 26.96 -10.61
N PRO A 609 17.21 27.05 -9.26
CA PRO A 609 16.51 28.16 -8.61
C PRO A 609 17.03 29.56 -9.00
N ASN A 610 18.35 29.70 -9.13
CA ASN A 610 19.00 30.94 -9.53
C ASN A 610 18.88 31.30 -11.03
N LYS A 611 18.24 30.45 -11.83
CA LYS A 611 17.92 30.65 -13.24
C LYS A 611 16.44 30.85 -13.50
N TYR A 612 15.61 30.68 -12.46
CA TYR A 612 14.17 30.81 -12.59
C TYR A 612 13.76 32.17 -13.13
N GLN A 613 12.80 32.13 -14.05
CA GLN A 613 12.05 33.29 -14.50
C GLN A 613 10.55 32.96 -14.43
N PRO A 614 9.68 33.96 -14.28
CA PRO A 614 8.24 33.74 -14.23
C PRO A 614 7.74 32.87 -15.39
N GLY A 615 7.03 31.80 -15.07
CA GLY A 615 6.42 30.88 -16.04
C GLY A 615 7.26 29.65 -16.40
N TYR A 616 8.47 29.52 -15.87
CA TYR A 616 9.27 28.30 -16.06
C TYR A 616 8.61 27.10 -15.38
N PHE A 617 8.74 25.93 -16.01
CA PHE A 617 7.93 24.75 -15.67
C PHE A 617 8.30 24.11 -14.33
N VAL A 618 9.50 23.51 -14.26
CA VAL A 618 9.97 22.75 -13.11
C VAL A 618 11.28 23.34 -12.63
N VAL A 619 11.37 23.55 -11.31
CA VAL A 619 12.57 24.01 -10.61
C VAL A 619 13.15 22.88 -9.78
N HIS A 620 14.43 22.58 -9.97
CA HIS A 620 15.13 21.47 -9.33
C HIS A 620 16.12 22.01 -8.28
N TYR A 621 15.82 21.74 -7.01
CA TYR A 621 16.62 22.17 -5.86
C TYR A 621 17.70 21.15 -5.54
N ALA A 622 18.76 21.08 -6.37
CA ALA A 622 19.86 20.12 -6.25
C ALA A 622 21.19 20.72 -5.69
N PRO A 623 21.25 21.15 -4.41
CA PRO A 623 22.49 21.56 -3.77
C PRO A 623 23.35 20.35 -3.35
N ASP A 624 24.63 20.60 -3.03
CA ASP A 624 25.55 19.59 -2.47
C ASP A 624 25.19 19.15 -1.02
N SER A 625 24.18 19.78 -0.40
CA SER A 625 23.72 19.54 0.97
C SER A 625 22.24 19.19 1.02
N CYS A 626 21.68 18.95 2.21
CA CYS A 626 20.25 18.68 2.36
C CYS A 626 19.36 19.80 1.75
N PRO A 627 18.49 19.51 0.76
CA PRO A 627 17.68 20.54 0.07
C PRO A 627 16.38 20.94 0.77
N ARG A 628 16.04 20.33 1.92
CA ARG A 628 14.75 20.49 2.63
C ARG A 628 14.21 21.91 2.66
N GLU A 629 14.98 22.85 3.19
CA GLU A 629 14.55 24.25 3.34
C GLU A 629 14.30 24.94 2.00
N ALA A 630 15.13 24.62 0.99
CA ALA A 630 15.00 25.21 -0.33
C ALA A 630 13.75 24.68 -1.04
N VAL A 631 13.46 23.38 -0.90
CA VAL A 631 12.25 22.74 -1.44
C VAL A 631 11.00 23.30 -0.78
N LEU A 632 10.96 23.40 0.56
CA LEU A 632 9.82 23.97 1.28
C LEU A 632 9.54 25.42 0.85
N ARG A 633 10.59 26.24 0.71
CA ARG A 633 10.44 27.60 0.14
C ARG A 633 9.95 27.56 -1.31
N GLY A 634 10.43 26.62 -2.11
CA GLY A 634 9.98 26.42 -3.48
C GLY A 634 8.50 26.09 -3.57
N LEU A 635 7.99 25.26 -2.67
CA LEU A 635 6.57 24.90 -2.59
C LEU A 635 5.71 26.10 -2.16
N ASP A 636 6.17 26.92 -1.23
CA ASP A 636 5.51 28.21 -0.89
C ASP A 636 5.41 29.12 -2.13
N PHE A 637 6.52 29.28 -2.86
CA PHE A 637 6.53 30.04 -4.10
C PHE A 637 5.58 29.47 -5.16
N ALA A 638 5.56 28.14 -5.36
CA ALA A 638 4.64 27.48 -6.28
C ALA A 638 3.17 27.74 -5.92
N SER A 639 2.83 27.65 -4.62
CA SER A 639 1.48 27.94 -4.12
C SER A 639 1.07 29.40 -4.37
N ARG A 640 1.97 30.35 -4.11
CA ARG A 640 1.73 31.79 -4.37
C ARG A 640 1.58 32.08 -5.87
N ILE A 641 2.38 31.44 -6.72
CA ILE A 641 2.25 31.53 -8.19
C ILE A 641 0.88 31.00 -8.63
N ALA A 642 0.44 29.85 -8.11
CA ALA A 642 -0.89 29.31 -8.37
C ALA A 642 -2.02 30.26 -7.89
N GLY A 643 -1.77 31.01 -6.81
CA GLY A 643 -2.64 32.10 -6.33
C GLY A 643 -2.61 33.38 -7.18
N GLY A 644 -1.84 33.41 -8.27
CA GLY A 644 -1.74 34.54 -9.21
C GLY A 644 -0.60 35.51 -8.93
N GLU A 645 0.27 35.24 -7.94
CA GLU A 645 1.42 36.09 -7.67
C GLU A 645 2.53 35.90 -8.73
N LYS A 646 3.05 37.01 -9.25
CA LYS A 646 4.19 36.98 -10.18
C LYS A 646 5.52 37.07 -9.43
N ILE A 647 6.17 35.92 -9.22
CA ILE A 647 7.47 35.83 -8.56
C ILE A 647 8.59 35.97 -9.60
N MET A 648 9.45 36.98 -9.43
CA MET A 648 10.49 37.33 -10.40
C MET A 648 11.82 36.57 -10.20
N THR A 649 12.09 36.12 -8.98
CA THR A 649 13.31 35.39 -8.58
C THR A 649 12.99 34.48 -7.39
N LEU A 650 13.72 33.37 -7.26
CA LEU A 650 13.62 32.42 -6.14
C LEU A 650 14.79 32.52 -5.15
N GLU A 651 15.75 33.42 -5.41
CA GLU A 651 16.85 33.78 -4.49
C GLU A 651 16.42 34.77 -3.40
#